data_AF-A0A3D9L4B2-F1
#
_entry.id   AF-A0A3D9L4B2-F1
#
_cell.length_a   1.000
_cell.length_b   1.000
_cell.length_c   1.000
_cell.angle_alpha   90.00
_cell.angle_beta   90.00
_cell.angle_gamma   90.00
#
_symmetry.space_group_name_H-M   'P 1'
#
loop_
_entity.id
_entity.type
_entity.pdbx_description
1 polymer ?
#
loop_
_entity_poly.entity_id
_entity_poly.type
_entity_poly.pdbx_seq_one_letter_code
_entity_poly.pdbx_strand_id
1 'polypeptide(L)'
;MFRIFAAIALQLIVLVGLQAEVSQKVSRSGQAGAVIRYPFSFTNDSEQPKTYSLVISNPRLLACTYELARDEVTLSPGASYKGELAVTVSDRIPPGAFEEATLRISSEGMLTGTFQFITVRAKPHPYLLVTDELIAEAKAKMANHAWASAAFEQVKKEALSYRIPERKVITKARNTLEWSSFNYKANTTEEVFKKVLVWKFAGSEALRDEVLGFVRAVCDPKEGYVAVGAATTGVQVHEGNFFLYLAAICDVLYGEGLLSDTDKANIAATFRHYISLQGEDLTGEAIMNHEASALTGAVFAALFMEDMATLDHLMETEGGLIDQLAKGTMPDGWWFESTVNYSYVVVERFTLLAQAFENYGWNFFDRRFPIRYKSKDYDNAKEGFTGMKFDVWGPMNQNTIGFEEMYTGHIPLMDEKAYVVSSNDSKATGPHPFYELAYRHFPKDEIAWVLHHSERMGWEALLYGVPELPDVQDPRSKSTYVPNVGITALRSQKPGRSAADQIQAYVKYGTHGGWHGHFDRTGMLALDRYGHKYFGTEMTWYGYGNPGYKECVQTSATHNMVVVDGLQQEALPSEQLLFYAGDLMQVSAVETVARWRKIPTWNIDKFPPWDDKGYAEGFEHVQQRRITVVTDDYVVLADYVNASQRHQYDWLIHPVGFQGMTNASKKGPLQPQLETAFDSPYKYFNNAQWYRMKGGTVVSFQEKAMKLDVHTLWPQKADVFIAEYPNAGRHQGIRNNPDRSTFGVSVNAKETVFLTILEPYKGTSALRSVSAPNQGEVIVTLADGRKQEVRIEGLGMDDPKVSIREWQDGELQRSESTR
;
A
#
# COMPACT_ATOMS: atom_id res chain seq x y z
N MET A 1 -5.15 -23.36 16.30
CA MET A 1 -4.50 -23.69 17.59
C MET A 1 -4.69 -22.52 18.56
N PHE A 2 -5.95 -22.11 18.72
CA PHE A 2 -6.44 -21.07 19.61
C PHE A 2 -7.40 -21.76 20.57
N ARG A 3 -7.40 -21.36 21.83
CA ARG A 3 -8.07 -21.97 23.00
C ARG A 3 -7.27 -23.08 23.68
N ILE A 4 -6.59 -22.66 24.73
CA ILE A 4 -6.42 -23.27 26.07
C ILE A 4 -5.06 -22.77 26.54
N PHE A 5 -5.05 -21.68 27.31
CA PHE A 5 -4.17 -21.43 28.45
C PHE A 5 -4.51 -20.03 29.00
N ALA A 6 -5.73 -19.90 29.53
CA ALA A 6 -6.11 -18.83 30.44
C ALA A 6 -6.34 -19.49 31.80
N ALA A 7 -5.26 -19.70 32.55
CA ALA A 7 -5.34 -20.04 33.97
C ALA A 7 -3.97 -19.82 34.64
N ILE A 8 -3.99 -19.00 35.70
CA ILE A 8 -2.96 -18.82 36.74
C ILE A 8 -1.85 -17.82 36.40
N ALA A 9 -2.09 -16.55 36.72
CA ALA A 9 -1.06 -15.63 37.20
C ALA A 9 -1.69 -14.64 38.21
N LEU A 10 -2.11 -15.18 39.35
CA LEU A 10 -2.34 -14.41 40.56
C LEU A 10 -1.18 -14.77 41.50
N GLN A 11 -0.22 -13.85 41.72
CA GLN A 11 0.46 -13.64 43.01
C GLN A 11 1.62 -12.61 42.93
N LEU A 12 1.50 -11.61 43.82
CA LEU A 12 2.52 -10.77 44.46
C LEU A 12 3.45 -9.90 43.60
N ILE A 13 3.10 -8.61 43.50
CA ILE A 13 4.06 -7.52 43.74
C ILE A 13 3.43 -6.57 44.75
N VAL A 14 4.09 -6.42 45.90
CA VAL A 14 3.76 -5.43 46.94
C VAL A 14 4.95 -4.48 47.07
N LEU A 15 4.63 -3.18 47.15
CA LEU A 15 5.43 -2.03 47.61
C LEU A 15 6.47 -1.44 46.63
N VAL A 16 6.07 -0.46 45.82
CA VAL A 16 6.19 1.00 46.10
C VAL A 16 5.03 1.71 45.38
N GLY A 17 4.27 2.53 46.11
CA GLY A 17 3.03 3.14 45.64
C GLY A 17 3.22 4.21 44.55
N LEU A 18 2.93 3.83 43.31
CA LEU A 18 2.18 4.64 42.36
C LEU A 18 0.89 3.86 42.12
N GLN A 19 -0.20 4.21 42.82
CA GLN A 19 -1.52 3.71 42.44
C GLN A 19 -1.82 4.25 41.04
N ALA A 20 -1.88 3.36 40.06
CA ALA A 20 -2.37 3.71 38.73
C ALA A 20 -3.78 4.29 38.88
N GLU A 21 -3.95 5.55 38.48
CA GLU A 21 -5.25 6.20 38.45
C GLU A 21 -6.16 5.42 37.49
N VAL A 22 -7.25 4.85 38.01
CA VAL A 22 -8.33 4.34 37.15
C VAL A 22 -9.01 5.56 36.55
N SER A 23 -8.58 6.01 35.37
CA SER A 23 -9.30 6.99 34.56
C SER A 23 -10.27 6.24 33.65
N GLN A 24 -11.57 6.34 33.93
CA GLN A 24 -12.60 5.89 32.99
C GLN A 24 -13.06 7.10 32.18
N LYS A 25 -12.86 7.04 30.85
CA LYS A 25 -13.27 8.09 29.90
C LYS A 25 -14.52 7.65 29.15
N VAL A 26 -15.58 8.45 29.18
CA VAL A 26 -16.87 8.13 28.53
C VAL A 26 -17.40 9.33 27.77
N SER A 27 -17.83 9.11 26.52
CA SER A 27 -18.49 10.12 25.69
C SER A 27 -19.99 9.87 25.54
N ARG A 28 -20.76 10.95 25.48
CA ARG A 28 -22.16 10.95 25.04
C ARG A 28 -22.49 12.27 24.36
N SER A 29 -23.39 12.23 23.37
CA SER A 29 -23.89 13.42 22.69
C SER A 29 -25.36 13.71 23.00
N GLY A 30 -25.73 14.98 22.88
CA GLY A 30 -27.11 15.43 23.09
C GLY A 30 -27.35 16.80 22.47
N GLN A 31 -28.62 17.11 22.21
CA GLN A 31 -29.02 18.45 21.77
C GLN A 31 -28.82 19.49 22.87
N ALA A 32 -28.71 20.76 22.51
CA ALA A 32 -28.63 21.83 23.50
C ALA A 32 -29.84 21.78 24.46
N GLY A 33 -29.58 21.93 25.76
CA GLY A 33 -30.58 21.79 26.82
C GLY A 33 -30.93 20.36 27.22
N ALA A 34 -30.45 19.33 26.51
CA ALA A 34 -30.63 17.94 26.93
C ALA A 34 -29.81 17.65 28.20
N VAL A 35 -30.36 16.78 29.06
CA VAL A 35 -29.65 16.30 30.25
C VAL A 35 -29.08 14.92 29.96
N ILE A 36 -27.75 14.85 29.87
CA ILE A 36 -27.00 13.60 29.73
C ILE A 36 -26.63 13.07 31.11
N ARG A 37 -26.82 11.78 31.33
CA ARG A 37 -26.51 11.11 32.60
C ARG A 37 -25.33 10.17 32.44
N TYR A 38 -24.27 10.39 33.20
CA TYR A 38 -23.09 9.53 33.24
C TYR A 38 -23.06 8.73 34.54
N PRO A 39 -23.35 7.42 34.50
CA PRO A 39 -23.15 6.57 35.67
C PRO A 39 -21.65 6.37 35.92
N PHE A 40 -21.23 6.35 37.18
CA PHE A 40 -19.88 6.00 37.60
C PHE A 40 -19.90 5.18 38.89
N SER A 41 -18.84 4.43 39.14
CA SER A 41 -18.73 3.67 40.39
C SER A 41 -17.28 3.48 40.83
N PHE A 42 -17.06 3.49 42.14
CA PHE A 42 -15.74 3.25 42.72
C PHE A 42 -15.88 2.48 44.05
N THR A 43 -14.82 1.83 44.47
CA THR A 43 -14.78 0.98 45.68
C THR A 43 -13.79 1.54 46.69
N ASN A 44 -14.11 1.41 47.98
CA ASN A 44 -13.14 1.66 49.03
C ASN A 44 -12.20 0.46 49.19
N ASP A 45 -11.03 0.53 48.58
CA ASP A 45 -10.03 -0.54 48.64
C ASP A 45 -9.16 -0.52 49.91
N SER A 46 -9.46 0.36 50.87
CA SER A 46 -8.73 0.42 52.14
C SER A 46 -9.35 -0.45 53.22
N GLU A 47 -8.54 -0.83 54.22
CA GLU A 47 -8.97 -1.64 55.36
C GLU A 47 -9.81 -0.87 56.39
N GLN A 48 -10.02 0.44 56.19
CA GLN A 48 -10.78 1.31 57.09
C GLN A 48 -11.92 2.01 56.36
N PRO A 49 -13.01 2.39 57.05
CA PRO A 49 -14.01 3.27 56.48
C PRO A 49 -13.36 4.60 56.04
N LYS A 50 -13.68 5.06 54.83
CA LYS A 50 -13.17 6.32 54.28
C LYS A 50 -14.29 7.19 53.76
N THR A 51 -14.12 8.50 53.92
CA THR A 51 -15.01 9.51 53.35
C THR A 51 -14.37 10.09 52.09
N TYR A 52 -15.10 10.05 50.99
CA TYR A 52 -14.68 10.49 49.67
C TYR A 52 -15.47 11.74 49.26
N SER A 53 -14.75 12.83 48.98
CA SER A 53 -15.28 14.04 48.37
C SER A 53 -15.28 13.90 46.85
N LEU A 54 -16.37 14.31 46.22
CA LEU A 54 -16.66 14.22 44.79
C LEU A 54 -16.78 15.63 44.22
N VAL A 55 -15.83 16.04 43.38
CA VAL A 55 -15.76 17.42 42.87
C VAL A 55 -15.50 17.43 41.38
N ILE A 56 -16.31 18.19 40.62
CA ILE A 56 -15.99 18.52 39.23
C ILE A 56 -14.86 19.53 39.21
N SER A 57 -13.82 19.24 38.42
CA SER A 57 -12.65 20.10 38.30
C SER A 57 -12.97 21.38 37.56
N ASN A 58 -12.58 22.53 38.13
CA ASN A 58 -12.65 23.86 37.50
C ASN A 58 -13.99 24.15 36.75
N PRO A 59 -15.16 23.97 37.38
CA PRO A 59 -16.45 24.00 36.68
C PRO A 59 -16.77 25.36 36.04
N ARG A 60 -16.11 26.43 36.49
CA ARG A 60 -16.24 27.78 35.89
C ARG A 60 -15.58 27.90 34.50
N LEU A 61 -14.71 26.97 34.15
CA LEU A 61 -14.13 26.86 32.81
C LEU A 61 -15.03 26.07 31.86
N LEU A 62 -16.11 25.46 32.38
CA LEU A 62 -17.00 24.61 31.60
C LEU A 62 -18.25 25.39 31.15
N ALA A 63 -18.69 25.11 29.93
CA ALA A 63 -19.86 25.67 29.31
C ALA A 63 -21.14 24.95 29.77
N CYS A 64 -21.11 23.62 29.88
CA CYS A 64 -22.21 22.79 30.36
C CYS A 64 -22.43 22.98 31.87
N THR A 65 -23.63 22.62 32.34
CA THR A 65 -23.94 22.60 33.78
C THR A 65 -23.84 21.17 34.31
N TYR A 66 -23.11 20.99 35.41
CA TYR A 66 -22.78 19.68 35.98
C TYR A 66 -23.37 19.54 37.39
N GLU A 67 -24.14 18.48 37.59
CA GLU A 67 -24.83 18.22 38.86
C GLU A 67 -24.52 16.80 39.34
N LEU A 68 -23.95 16.71 40.54
CA LEU A 68 -23.76 15.45 41.26
C LEU A 68 -24.88 15.27 42.27
N ALA A 69 -25.37 14.04 42.39
CA ALA A 69 -26.36 13.70 43.42
C ALA A 69 -25.81 13.85 44.85
N ARG A 70 -24.49 13.71 45.02
CA ARG A 70 -23.74 13.88 46.27
C ARG A 70 -22.36 14.43 45.99
N ASP A 71 -21.89 15.30 46.86
CA ASP A 71 -20.54 15.85 46.90
C ASP A 71 -19.62 15.11 47.89
N GLU A 72 -20.19 14.27 48.75
CA GLU A 72 -19.45 13.45 49.71
C GLU A 72 -20.13 12.08 49.94
N VAL A 73 -19.34 11.03 50.11
CA VAL A 73 -19.80 9.68 50.48
C VAL A 73 -18.83 8.95 51.40
N THR A 74 -19.33 8.37 52.48
CA THR A 74 -18.55 7.48 53.37
C THR A 74 -18.79 6.02 53.01
N LEU A 75 -17.72 5.26 52.80
CA LEU A 75 -17.76 3.84 52.40
C LEU A 75 -17.00 2.99 53.40
N SER A 76 -17.61 1.88 53.84
CA SER A 76 -16.92 0.82 54.59
C SER A 76 -15.86 0.11 53.72
N PRO A 77 -14.88 -0.59 54.31
CA PRO A 77 -13.91 -1.40 53.58
C PRO A 77 -14.58 -2.34 52.57
N GLY A 78 -14.13 -2.34 51.33
CA GLY A 78 -14.65 -3.17 50.23
C GLY A 78 -16.04 -2.78 49.71
N ALA A 79 -16.67 -1.73 50.24
CA ALA A 79 -17.96 -1.25 49.73
C ALA A 79 -17.78 -0.37 48.49
N SER A 80 -18.69 -0.51 47.52
CA SER A 80 -18.72 0.30 46.30
C SER A 80 -19.83 1.35 46.33
N TYR A 81 -19.52 2.56 45.85
CA TYR A 81 -20.50 3.59 45.53
C TYR A 81 -20.86 3.54 44.05
N LYS A 82 -22.15 3.73 43.73
CA LYS A 82 -22.63 3.97 42.36
C LYS A 82 -23.27 5.35 42.33
N GLY A 83 -22.65 6.26 41.60
CA GLY A 83 -23.09 7.64 41.42
C GLY A 83 -23.54 7.91 39.99
N GLU A 84 -24.12 9.10 39.80
CA GLU A 84 -24.47 9.62 38.49
C GLU A 84 -24.14 11.11 38.42
N LEU A 85 -23.51 11.51 37.32
CA LEU A 85 -23.30 12.91 36.95
C LEU A 85 -24.33 13.30 35.90
N ALA A 86 -25.18 14.27 36.21
CA ALA A 86 -26.10 14.87 35.25
C ALA A 86 -25.45 16.10 34.62
N VAL A 87 -25.45 16.17 33.29
CA VAL A 87 -24.85 17.25 32.51
C VAL A 87 -25.90 17.85 31.60
N THR A 88 -26.21 19.13 31.79
CA THR A 88 -27.07 19.88 30.87
C THR A 88 -26.21 20.48 29.76
N VAL A 89 -26.45 20.02 28.53
CA VAL A 89 -25.68 20.44 27.34
C VAL A 89 -25.91 21.93 27.08
N SER A 90 -24.84 22.72 26.99
CA SER A 90 -24.94 24.17 26.73
C SER A 90 -25.13 24.48 25.25
N ASP A 91 -25.95 25.47 24.94
CA ASP A 91 -26.10 26.08 23.62
C ASP A 91 -24.88 26.93 23.20
N ARG A 92 -23.99 27.26 24.13
CA ARG A 92 -22.72 27.97 23.89
C ARG A 92 -21.67 27.10 23.18
N ILE A 93 -21.76 25.78 23.32
CA ILE A 93 -20.92 24.84 22.59
C ILE A 93 -21.49 24.75 21.16
N PRO A 94 -20.72 24.89 20.06
CA PRO A 94 -21.23 24.68 18.70
C PRO A 94 -21.65 23.22 18.41
N PRO A 95 -22.57 22.92 17.48
CA PRO A 95 -22.87 21.54 17.08
C PRO A 95 -21.62 20.81 16.58
N GLY A 96 -21.40 19.58 17.04
CA GLY A 96 -20.20 18.77 16.82
C GLY A 96 -19.01 19.12 17.73
N ALA A 97 -19.06 20.24 18.46
CA ALA A 97 -18.05 20.54 19.47
C ALA A 97 -18.39 19.82 20.78
N PHE A 98 -17.37 19.60 21.59
CA PHE A 98 -17.49 18.89 22.85
C PHE A 98 -16.71 19.57 23.95
N GLU A 99 -17.07 19.22 25.18
CA GLU A 99 -16.41 19.65 26.39
C GLU A 99 -16.06 18.44 27.25
N GLU A 100 -14.86 18.44 27.82
CA GLU A 100 -14.40 17.39 28.74
C GLU A 100 -14.45 17.90 30.18
N ALA A 101 -15.08 17.12 31.06
CA ALA A 101 -15.12 17.38 32.50
C ALA A 101 -14.49 16.23 33.29
N THR A 102 -13.69 16.58 34.28
CA THR A 102 -13.04 15.61 35.18
C THR A 102 -13.68 15.64 36.56
N LEU A 103 -14.32 14.54 36.95
CA LEU A 103 -14.73 14.28 38.33
C LEU A 103 -13.50 13.79 39.12
N ARG A 104 -13.16 14.48 40.20
CA ARG A 104 -12.10 14.10 41.14
C ARG A 104 -12.72 13.48 42.37
N ILE A 105 -12.15 12.36 42.79
CA ILE A 105 -12.52 11.66 44.01
C ILE A 105 -11.36 11.76 44.98
N SER A 106 -11.57 12.39 46.13
CA SER A 106 -10.53 12.62 47.13
C SER A 106 -10.93 12.11 48.50
N SER A 107 -9.99 11.51 49.23
CA SER A 107 -10.16 11.13 50.64
C SER A 107 -9.07 11.81 51.45
N GLU A 108 -9.44 12.43 52.58
CA GLU A 108 -8.50 13.12 53.49
C GLU A 108 -7.61 14.15 52.77
N GLY A 109 -8.15 14.81 51.74
CA GLY A 109 -7.42 15.81 50.93
C GLY A 109 -6.50 15.23 49.85
N MET A 110 -6.34 13.90 49.76
CA MET A 110 -5.56 13.23 48.71
C MET A 110 -6.47 12.75 47.57
N LEU A 111 -6.01 12.90 46.32
CA LEU A 111 -6.70 12.35 45.15
C LEU A 111 -6.60 10.81 45.17
N THR A 112 -7.74 10.16 44.98
CA THR A 112 -7.88 8.69 45.00
C THR A 112 -8.37 8.12 43.67
N GLY A 113 -8.98 8.93 42.80
CA GLY A 113 -9.40 8.52 41.46
C GLY A 113 -10.01 9.66 40.66
N THR A 114 -10.14 9.45 39.34
CA THR A 114 -10.77 10.41 38.44
C THR A 114 -11.69 9.73 37.43
N PHE A 115 -12.73 10.45 36.98
CA PHE A 115 -13.56 10.04 35.84
C PHE A 115 -13.58 11.19 34.84
N GLN A 116 -13.38 10.87 33.56
CA GLN A 116 -13.44 11.84 32.46
C GLN A 116 -14.74 11.65 31.68
N PHE A 117 -15.51 12.73 31.54
CA PHE A 117 -16.77 12.72 30.83
C PHE A 117 -16.70 13.71 29.66
N ILE A 118 -16.86 13.21 28.44
CA ILE A 118 -16.96 14.05 27.25
C ILE A 118 -18.43 14.23 26.90
N THR A 119 -18.87 15.49 26.91
CA THR A 119 -20.21 15.91 26.52
C THR A 119 -20.15 16.59 25.17
N VAL A 120 -20.74 15.97 24.14
CA VAL A 120 -20.79 16.51 22.78
C VAL A 120 -22.12 17.22 22.56
N ARG A 121 -22.12 18.43 22.00
CA ARG A 121 -23.35 19.00 21.43
C ARG A 121 -23.58 18.32 20.08
N ALA A 122 -24.63 17.53 19.98
CA ALA A 122 -24.85 16.66 18.83
C ALA A 122 -24.89 17.43 17.50
N LYS A 123 -24.15 16.94 16.51
CA LYS A 123 -24.16 17.46 15.15
C LYS A 123 -25.32 16.85 14.35
N PRO A 124 -26.07 17.64 13.56
CA PRO A 124 -27.10 17.09 12.67
C PRO A 124 -26.48 16.25 11.55
N HIS A 125 -26.95 15.02 11.40
CA HIS A 125 -26.61 14.14 10.27
C HIS A 125 -27.24 14.63 8.95
N PRO A 126 -26.66 14.31 7.77
CA PRO A 126 -25.38 13.60 7.59
C PRO A 126 -24.17 14.54 7.65
N TYR A 127 -23.05 14.00 8.14
CA TYR A 127 -21.78 14.73 8.26
C TYR A 127 -20.54 13.86 8.00
N LEU A 128 -20.69 12.61 7.56
CA LEU A 128 -19.55 11.73 7.23
C LEU A 128 -19.08 11.96 5.79
N LEU A 129 -19.62 11.23 4.81
CA LEU A 129 -19.22 11.35 3.39
C LEU A 129 -20.19 12.16 2.54
N VAL A 130 -21.31 12.63 3.12
CA VAL A 130 -22.33 13.40 2.42
C VAL A 130 -22.77 14.51 3.35
N THR A 131 -22.92 15.71 2.81
CA THR A 131 -23.60 16.83 3.48
C THR A 131 -24.59 17.46 2.50
N ASP A 132 -25.53 18.25 3.00
CA ASP A 132 -26.48 18.96 2.13
C ASP A 132 -25.77 19.96 1.21
N GLU A 133 -24.67 20.57 1.67
CA GLU A 133 -23.81 21.45 0.87
C GLU A 133 -23.15 20.68 -0.29
N LEU A 134 -22.59 19.50 -0.03
CA LEU A 134 -21.98 18.66 -1.07
C LEU A 134 -23.01 18.21 -2.10
N ILE A 135 -24.23 17.88 -1.67
CA ILE A 135 -25.32 17.54 -2.59
C ILE A 135 -25.72 18.75 -3.44
N ALA A 136 -25.81 19.95 -2.85
CA ALA A 136 -26.12 21.17 -3.58
C ALA A 136 -25.02 21.53 -4.59
N GLU A 137 -23.75 21.42 -4.20
CA GLU A 137 -22.59 21.62 -5.08
C GLU A 137 -22.59 20.62 -6.24
N ALA A 138 -22.80 19.34 -5.96
CA ALA A 138 -22.87 18.29 -6.99
C ALA A 138 -24.02 18.54 -7.98
N LYS A 139 -25.20 18.97 -7.52
CA LYS A 139 -26.32 19.36 -8.39
C LYS A 139 -25.95 20.56 -9.27
N ALA A 140 -25.26 21.56 -8.72
CA ALA A 140 -24.76 22.69 -9.49
C ALA A 140 -23.71 22.25 -10.53
N LYS A 141 -22.80 21.33 -10.18
CA LYS A 141 -21.84 20.75 -11.12
C LYS A 141 -22.54 20.01 -12.25
N MET A 142 -23.51 19.16 -11.95
CA MET A 142 -24.30 18.44 -12.97
C MET A 142 -25.02 19.39 -13.93
N ALA A 143 -25.57 20.50 -13.43
CA ALA A 143 -26.27 21.49 -14.25
C ALA A 143 -25.35 22.25 -15.21
N ASN A 144 -24.07 22.43 -14.84
CA ASN A 144 -23.15 23.32 -15.56
C ASN A 144 -22.02 22.58 -16.30
N HIS A 145 -21.73 21.32 -15.97
CA HIS A 145 -20.60 20.58 -16.52
C HIS A 145 -21.02 19.18 -17.00
N ALA A 146 -20.76 18.89 -18.29
CA ALA A 146 -21.15 17.63 -18.92
C ALA A 146 -20.51 16.41 -18.26
N TRP A 147 -19.25 16.52 -17.82
CA TRP A 147 -18.53 15.42 -17.15
C TRP A 147 -19.23 15.01 -15.84
N ALA A 148 -19.73 15.97 -15.05
CA ALA A 148 -20.41 15.68 -13.78
C ALA A 148 -21.76 15.00 -14.02
N SER A 149 -22.51 15.42 -15.04
CA SER A 149 -23.72 14.71 -15.48
C SER A 149 -23.42 13.28 -15.93
N ALA A 150 -22.34 13.06 -16.69
CA ALA A 150 -21.92 11.73 -17.11
C ALA A 150 -21.50 10.84 -15.92
N ALA A 151 -20.76 11.41 -14.96
CA ALA A 151 -20.38 10.72 -13.73
C ALA A 151 -21.61 10.27 -12.93
N PHE A 152 -22.63 11.14 -12.78
CA PHE A 152 -23.88 10.76 -12.12
C PHE A 152 -24.62 9.65 -12.86
N GLU A 153 -24.74 9.71 -14.19
CA GLU A 153 -25.40 8.65 -14.95
C GLU A 153 -24.67 7.31 -14.85
N GLN A 154 -23.34 7.31 -14.73
CA GLN A 154 -22.59 6.11 -14.39
C GLN A 154 -22.93 5.58 -13.00
N VAL A 155 -22.87 6.43 -11.95
CA VAL A 155 -23.23 6.03 -10.58
C VAL A 155 -24.65 5.46 -10.53
N LYS A 156 -25.58 6.08 -11.24
CA LYS A 156 -26.97 5.62 -11.37
C LYS A 156 -27.06 4.27 -12.07
N LYS A 157 -26.34 4.07 -13.17
CA LYS A 157 -26.29 2.78 -13.86
C LYS A 157 -25.75 1.67 -12.95
N GLU A 158 -24.65 1.93 -12.25
CA GLU A 158 -24.04 0.99 -11.31
C GLU A 158 -25.02 0.62 -10.19
N ALA A 159 -25.57 1.61 -9.49
CA ALA A 159 -26.52 1.42 -8.39
C ALA A 159 -27.80 0.65 -8.79
N LEU A 160 -28.35 0.93 -9.98
CA LEU A 160 -29.54 0.25 -10.50
C LEU A 160 -29.23 -1.17 -11.01
N SER A 161 -28.01 -1.42 -11.46
CA SER A 161 -27.56 -2.76 -11.91
C SER A 161 -27.20 -3.67 -10.74
N TYR A 162 -26.71 -3.10 -9.64
CA TYR A 162 -26.36 -3.87 -8.46
C TYR A 162 -27.61 -4.38 -7.74
N ARG A 163 -27.58 -5.67 -7.40
CA ARG A 163 -28.58 -6.32 -6.55
C ARG A 163 -27.93 -6.64 -5.23
N ILE A 164 -28.48 -6.10 -4.15
CA ILE A 164 -28.00 -6.42 -2.81
C ILE A 164 -28.19 -7.92 -2.59
N PRO A 165 -27.12 -8.67 -2.27
CA PRO A 165 -27.26 -10.10 -1.99
C PRO A 165 -28.19 -10.31 -0.80
N GLU A 166 -28.99 -11.38 -0.83
CA GLU A 166 -29.72 -11.78 0.36
C GLU A 166 -28.75 -12.10 1.50
N ARG A 167 -29.11 -11.68 2.72
CA ARG A 167 -28.33 -11.98 3.92
C ARG A 167 -28.32 -13.49 4.16
N LYS A 168 -27.21 -14.14 3.79
CA LYS A 168 -26.97 -15.57 3.99
C LYS A 168 -25.70 -15.77 4.79
N VAL A 169 -25.80 -16.49 5.91
CA VAL A 169 -24.63 -16.96 6.66
C VAL A 169 -24.02 -18.15 5.95
N ILE A 170 -22.72 -18.10 5.73
CA ILE A 170 -21.94 -19.21 5.20
C ILE A 170 -20.81 -19.55 6.17
N THR A 171 -20.49 -20.83 6.25
CA THR A 171 -19.33 -21.34 6.99
C THR A 171 -18.30 -21.84 5.99
N LYS A 172 -17.07 -21.33 6.08
CA LYS A 172 -15.95 -21.79 5.25
C LYS A 172 -14.82 -22.27 6.15
N ALA A 173 -14.26 -23.42 5.82
CA ALA A 173 -13.00 -23.86 6.40
C ALA A 173 -11.85 -23.02 5.84
N ARG A 174 -10.99 -22.50 6.72
CA ARG A 174 -9.68 -21.92 6.38
C ARG A 174 -8.61 -22.69 7.13
N ASN A 175 -7.89 -23.55 6.42
CA ASN A 175 -6.73 -24.39 6.81
C ASN A 175 -6.78 -25.08 8.21
N THR A 176 -7.06 -24.36 9.30
CA THR A 176 -7.18 -24.87 10.68
C THR A 176 -8.36 -24.30 11.50
N LEU A 177 -9.20 -23.42 10.94
CA LEU A 177 -10.37 -22.81 11.62
C LEU A 177 -11.61 -22.77 10.71
N GLU A 178 -12.79 -22.99 11.28
CA GLU A 178 -14.08 -22.72 10.62
C GLU A 178 -14.58 -21.34 11.06
N TRP A 179 -14.95 -20.52 10.08
CA TRP A 179 -15.49 -19.17 10.33
C TRP A 179 -16.83 -19.00 9.63
N SER A 180 -17.80 -18.43 10.35
CA SER A 180 -19.11 -18.07 9.80
C SER A 180 -19.18 -16.58 9.53
N SER A 181 -19.70 -16.21 8.35
CA SER A 181 -19.82 -14.81 7.92
C SER A 181 -21.07 -14.62 7.07
N PHE A 182 -21.54 -13.38 6.92
CA PHE A 182 -22.43 -13.09 5.79
C PHE A 182 -21.69 -13.29 4.47
N ASN A 183 -22.42 -13.72 3.45
CA ASN A 183 -21.90 -13.92 2.10
C ASN A 183 -21.75 -12.61 1.31
N TYR A 184 -21.36 -11.52 1.96
CA TYR A 184 -21.10 -10.26 1.27
C TYR A 184 -19.67 -10.20 0.74
N LYS A 185 -19.50 -9.37 -0.31
CA LYS A 185 -18.19 -9.03 -0.87
C LYS A 185 -17.66 -7.79 -0.15
N ALA A 186 -16.35 -7.56 -0.29
CA ALA A 186 -15.68 -6.41 0.32
C ALA A 186 -16.31 -5.06 -0.06
N ASN A 187 -16.78 -4.92 -1.30
CA ASN A 187 -17.38 -3.69 -1.83
C ASN A 187 -18.91 -3.63 -1.72
N THR A 188 -19.56 -4.57 -1.02
CA THR A 188 -21.04 -4.60 -0.98
C THR A 188 -21.64 -3.30 -0.44
N THR A 189 -21.11 -2.74 0.66
CA THR A 189 -21.67 -1.50 1.25
C THR A 189 -21.32 -0.26 0.43
N GLU A 190 -20.21 -0.23 -0.30
CA GLU A 190 -19.93 0.83 -1.26
C GLU A 190 -20.96 0.85 -2.39
N GLU A 191 -21.30 -0.32 -2.95
CA GLU A 191 -22.35 -0.42 -3.98
C GLU A 191 -23.74 -0.03 -3.44
N VAL A 192 -24.02 -0.29 -2.15
CA VAL A 192 -25.22 0.20 -1.46
C VAL A 192 -25.16 1.71 -1.24
N PHE A 193 -23.99 2.27 -0.93
CA PHE A 193 -23.81 3.70 -0.78
C PHE A 193 -24.08 4.46 -2.08
N LYS A 194 -23.69 3.91 -3.24
CA LYS A 194 -24.08 4.45 -4.55
C LYS A 194 -25.61 4.53 -4.71
N LYS A 195 -26.37 3.55 -4.20
CA LYS A 195 -27.85 3.61 -4.19
C LYS A 195 -28.38 4.75 -3.33
N VAL A 196 -27.74 5.03 -2.19
CA VAL A 196 -28.07 6.19 -1.34
C VAL A 196 -27.89 7.50 -2.10
N LEU A 197 -26.76 7.66 -2.80
CA LEU A 197 -26.50 8.86 -3.60
C LEU A 197 -27.54 9.04 -4.70
N VAL A 198 -27.86 7.97 -5.45
CA VAL A 198 -28.90 8.03 -6.49
C VAL A 198 -30.26 8.39 -5.91
N TRP A 199 -30.61 7.86 -4.75
CA TRP A 199 -31.82 8.28 -4.04
C TRP A 199 -31.77 9.77 -3.68
N LYS A 200 -30.68 10.28 -3.10
CA LYS A 200 -30.53 11.69 -2.72
C LYS A 200 -30.55 12.66 -3.92
N PHE A 201 -30.03 12.24 -5.08
CA PHE A 201 -30.02 13.06 -6.28
C PHE A 201 -31.31 12.97 -7.11
N ALA A 202 -31.91 11.78 -7.23
CA ALA A 202 -33.04 11.51 -8.13
C ALA A 202 -34.39 11.23 -7.43
N GLY A 203 -34.43 11.11 -6.09
CA GLY A 203 -35.66 10.94 -5.32
C GLY A 203 -36.31 9.55 -5.39
N SER A 204 -35.55 8.50 -5.70
CA SER A 204 -36.09 7.14 -5.82
C SER A 204 -36.44 6.51 -4.47
N GLU A 205 -37.72 6.50 -4.11
CA GLU A 205 -38.21 5.88 -2.86
C GLU A 205 -37.96 4.37 -2.80
N ALA A 206 -37.99 3.68 -3.95
CA ALA A 206 -37.71 2.25 -4.01
C ALA A 206 -36.26 1.93 -3.58
N LEU A 207 -35.30 2.78 -3.99
CA LEU A 207 -33.91 2.63 -3.55
C LEU A 207 -33.74 2.96 -2.08
N ARG A 208 -34.43 4.00 -1.57
CA ARG A 208 -34.47 4.32 -0.13
C ARG A 208 -34.92 3.11 0.68
N ASP A 209 -36.03 2.49 0.29
CA ASP A 209 -36.62 1.37 1.02
C ASP A 209 -35.75 0.10 0.93
N GLU A 210 -35.11 -0.14 -0.24
CA GLU A 210 -34.12 -1.20 -0.42
C GLU A 210 -32.92 -1.03 0.53
N VAL A 211 -32.36 0.18 0.63
CA VAL A 211 -31.24 0.49 1.53
C VAL A 211 -31.66 0.36 2.99
N LEU A 212 -32.83 0.87 3.38
CA LEU A 212 -33.34 0.77 4.75
C LEU A 212 -33.54 -0.68 5.17
N GLY A 213 -34.06 -1.53 4.26
CA GLY A 213 -34.18 -2.97 4.47
C GLY A 213 -32.83 -3.66 4.67
N PHE A 214 -31.83 -3.29 3.88
CA PHE A 214 -30.46 -3.80 4.03
C PHE A 214 -29.85 -3.44 5.38
N VAL A 215 -29.91 -2.17 5.82
CA VAL A 215 -29.36 -1.74 7.11
C VAL A 215 -30.04 -2.47 8.26
N ARG A 216 -31.38 -2.59 8.24
CA ARG A 216 -32.12 -3.36 9.25
C ARG A 216 -31.70 -4.82 9.30
N ALA A 217 -31.48 -5.45 8.15
CA ALA A 217 -31.02 -6.84 8.09
C ALA A 217 -29.59 -7.00 8.64
N VAL A 218 -28.69 -6.09 8.32
CA VAL A 218 -27.30 -6.13 8.83
C VAL A 218 -27.25 -5.87 10.34
N CYS A 219 -28.06 -4.93 10.83
CA CYS A 219 -28.06 -4.53 12.24
C CYS A 219 -29.04 -5.31 13.13
N ASP A 220 -29.72 -6.33 12.61
CA ASP A 220 -30.64 -7.13 13.41
C ASP A 220 -29.92 -7.76 14.63
N PRO A 221 -30.46 -7.67 15.86
CA PRO A 221 -29.75 -8.12 17.04
C PRO A 221 -29.66 -9.65 17.19
N LYS A 222 -30.49 -10.41 16.46
CA LYS A 222 -30.56 -11.89 16.56
C LYS A 222 -29.95 -12.60 15.35
N GLU A 223 -30.06 -11.98 14.19
CA GLU A 223 -29.65 -12.57 12.90
C GLU A 223 -28.67 -11.68 12.12
N GLY A 224 -28.40 -10.48 12.62
CA GLY A 224 -27.48 -9.49 12.06
C GLY A 224 -26.04 -9.66 12.58
N TYR A 225 -25.23 -8.62 12.37
CA TYR A 225 -23.79 -8.66 12.59
C TYR A 225 -23.43 -9.01 14.03
N VAL A 226 -24.16 -8.49 15.03
CA VAL A 226 -23.93 -8.78 16.45
C VAL A 226 -24.02 -10.28 16.75
N ALA A 227 -24.86 -11.02 16.03
CA ALA A 227 -25.02 -12.46 16.23
C ALA A 227 -23.99 -13.30 15.44
N VAL A 228 -23.49 -12.78 14.31
CA VAL A 228 -22.61 -13.53 13.39
C VAL A 228 -21.12 -13.22 13.58
N GLY A 229 -20.79 -11.96 13.92
CA GLY A 229 -19.41 -11.49 14.12
C GLY A 229 -18.62 -11.18 12.85
N ALA A 230 -19.21 -11.33 11.66
CA ALA A 230 -18.52 -11.06 10.39
C ALA A 230 -19.47 -10.79 9.22
N ALA A 231 -19.17 -9.78 8.41
CA ALA A 231 -20.00 -9.37 7.30
C ALA A 231 -19.50 -9.90 5.95
N THR A 232 -18.19 -10.12 5.81
CA THR A 232 -17.58 -10.42 4.52
C THR A 232 -16.96 -11.82 4.52
N THR A 233 -16.88 -12.40 3.33
CA THR A 233 -16.23 -13.71 3.15
C THR A 233 -14.70 -13.64 3.12
N GLY A 234 -14.12 -12.45 3.30
CA GLY A 234 -12.69 -12.22 3.17
C GLY A 234 -12.00 -11.99 4.51
N VAL A 235 -10.99 -11.11 4.54
CA VAL A 235 -10.14 -10.87 5.72
C VAL A 235 -10.42 -9.48 6.31
N GLN A 236 -9.80 -9.16 7.43
CA GLN A 236 -10.03 -7.95 8.23
C GLN A 236 -10.08 -6.65 7.40
N VAL A 237 -9.22 -6.50 6.37
CA VAL A 237 -9.22 -5.35 5.45
C VAL A 237 -10.59 -5.07 4.82
N HIS A 238 -11.36 -6.12 4.52
CA HIS A 238 -12.68 -6.03 3.90
C HIS A 238 -13.78 -5.67 4.89
N GLU A 239 -13.64 -6.08 6.16
CA GLU A 239 -14.55 -5.63 7.23
C GLU A 239 -14.41 -4.12 7.43
N GLY A 240 -13.18 -3.60 7.45
CA GLY A 240 -12.90 -2.16 7.49
C GLY A 240 -13.65 -1.37 6.42
N ASN A 241 -13.52 -1.78 5.16
CA ASN A 241 -14.26 -1.16 4.04
C ASN A 241 -15.78 -1.30 4.22
N PHE A 242 -16.24 -2.47 4.68
CA PHE A 242 -17.66 -2.72 4.89
C PHE A 242 -18.26 -1.71 5.86
N PHE A 243 -17.62 -1.53 7.02
CA PHE A 243 -18.10 -0.67 8.10
C PHE A 243 -17.91 0.83 7.83
N LEU A 244 -16.87 1.21 7.08
CA LEU A 244 -16.71 2.59 6.60
C LEU A 244 -17.97 3.05 5.85
N TYR A 245 -18.37 2.30 4.82
CA TYR A 245 -19.55 2.67 4.03
C TYR A 245 -20.87 2.38 4.76
N LEU A 246 -20.94 1.38 5.64
CA LEU A 246 -22.13 1.17 6.47
C LEU A 246 -22.39 2.38 7.38
N ALA A 247 -21.35 2.95 8.01
CA ALA A 247 -21.46 4.18 8.80
C ALA A 247 -21.94 5.35 7.93
N ALA A 248 -21.36 5.54 6.74
CA ALA A 248 -21.78 6.60 5.81
C ALA A 248 -23.24 6.45 5.32
N ILE A 249 -23.73 5.22 5.12
CA ILE A 249 -25.13 4.94 4.79
C ILE A 249 -26.04 5.30 5.97
N CYS A 250 -25.71 4.81 7.17
CA CYS A 250 -26.48 5.07 8.38
C CYS A 250 -26.57 6.57 8.69
N ASP A 251 -25.49 7.32 8.46
CA ASP A 251 -25.41 8.78 8.59
C ASP A 251 -26.48 9.48 7.75
N VAL A 252 -26.60 9.14 6.46
CA VAL A 252 -27.65 9.70 5.59
C VAL A 252 -29.04 9.32 6.06
N LEU A 253 -29.27 8.04 6.42
CA LEU A 253 -30.60 7.59 6.88
C LEU A 253 -31.02 8.26 8.20
N TYR A 254 -30.07 8.56 9.09
CA TYR A 254 -30.30 9.31 10.32
C TYR A 254 -30.76 10.74 10.04
N GLY A 255 -30.07 11.44 9.13
CA GLY A 255 -30.40 12.82 8.76
C GLY A 255 -31.80 12.97 8.17
N GLU A 256 -32.29 11.93 7.49
CA GLU A 256 -33.61 11.90 6.86
C GLU A 256 -34.75 11.51 7.82
N GLY A 257 -34.44 11.18 9.08
CA GLY A 257 -35.44 10.83 10.09
C GLY A 257 -36.20 9.53 9.80
N LEU A 258 -35.61 8.62 9.01
CA LEU A 258 -36.27 7.37 8.56
C LEU A 258 -36.16 6.21 9.55
N LEU A 259 -35.38 6.37 10.62
CA LEU A 259 -35.02 5.32 11.57
C LEU A 259 -35.79 5.45 12.88
N SER A 260 -36.40 4.35 13.31
CA SER A 260 -37.04 4.24 14.62
C SER A 260 -36.00 4.19 15.75
N ASP A 261 -36.40 4.45 16.99
CA ASP A 261 -35.49 4.34 18.14
C ASP A 261 -34.90 2.93 18.29
N THR A 262 -35.65 1.89 17.88
CA THR A 262 -35.13 0.52 17.81
C THR A 262 -34.08 0.35 16.72
N ASP A 263 -34.30 0.90 15.52
CA ASP A 263 -33.29 0.89 14.45
C ASP A 263 -32.00 1.57 14.93
N LYS A 264 -32.13 2.74 15.56
CA LYS A 264 -31.02 3.51 16.12
C LYS A 264 -30.23 2.73 17.17
N ALA A 265 -30.93 2.07 18.11
CA ALA A 265 -30.29 1.25 19.14
C ALA A 265 -29.55 0.04 18.54
N ASN A 266 -30.14 -0.62 17.54
CA ASN A 266 -29.55 -1.76 16.85
C ASN A 266 -28.30 -1.39 16.03
N ILE A 267 -28.32 -0.24 15.36
CA ILE A 267 -27.15 0.31 14.65
C ILE A 267 -26.03 0.59 15.64
N ALA A 268 -26.33 1.29 16.75
CA ALA A 268 -25.33 1.58 17.77
C ALA A 268 -24.75 0.31 18.41
N ALA A 269 -25.56 -0.72 18.65
CA ALA A 269 -25.08 -2.01 19.16
C ALA A 269 -24.16 -2.72 18.15
N THR A 270 -24.51 -2.67 16.87
CA THR A 270 -23.69 -3.24 15.78
C THR A 270 -22.32 -2.56 15.68
N PHE A 271 -22.30 -1.23 15.72
CA PHE A 271 -21.06 -0.46 15.66
C PHE A 271 -20.18 -0.66 16.90
N ARG A 272 -20.76 -0.67 18.10
CA ARG A 272 -20.00 -0.99 19.31
C ARG A 272 -19.41 -2.39 19.28
N HIS A 273 -20.16 -3.38 18.78
CA HIS A 273 -19.65 -4.74 18.63
C HIS A 273 -18.50 -4.80 17.62
N TYR A 274 -18.62 -4.14 16.47
CA TYR A 274 -17.53 -4.08 15.51
C TYR A 274 -16.27 -3.41 16.08
N ILE A 275 -16.43 -2.28 16.78
CA ILE A 275 -15.33 -1.57 17.44
C ILE A 275 -14.65 -2.47 18.48
N SER A 276 -15.40 -3.21 19.30
CA SER A 276 -14.79 -4.12 20.29
C SER A 276 -13.93 -5.22 19.65
N LEU A 277 -14.26 -5.63 18.42
CA LEU A 277 -13.46 -6.62 17.69
C LEU A 277 -12.13 -6.06 17.16
N GLN A 278 -11.95 -4.73 17.10
CA GLN A 278 -10.70 -4.09 16.64
C GLN A 278 -9.85 -3.58 17.81
N GLY A 279 -10.46 -3.19 18.93
CA GLY A 279 -9.79 -2.44 20.01
C GLY A 279 -9.12 -3.27 21.12
N GLU A 280 -9.34 -4.58 21.21
CA GLU A 280 -8.83 -5.38 22.35
C GLU A 280 -7.34 -5.71 22.28
N ASP A 281 -6.74 -5.71 21.07
CA ASP A 281 -5.36 -6.18 20.83
C ASP A 281 -4.51 -5.17 20.02
N LEU A 282 -4.77 -3.86 20.15
CA LEU A 282 -3.96 -2.86 19.45
C LEU A 282 -2.52 -2.85 19.99
N THR A 283 -1.56 -3.08 19.09
CA THR A 283 -0.12 -3.06 19.42
C THR A 283 0.64 -2.20 18.43
N GLY A 284 1.71 -1.56 18.90
CA GLY A 284 2.56 -0.71 18.05
C GLY A 284 3.33 -1.43 16.96
N GLU A 285 3.25 -2.76 16.92
CA GLU A 285 3.97 -3.66 16.02
C GLU A 285 3.14 -4.09 14.81
N ALA A 286 1.81 -4.05 14.90
CA ALA A 286 0.87 -4.52 13.86
C ALA A 286 0.57 -3.45 12.78
N ILE A 287 1.60 -2.91 12.12
CA ILE A 287 1.44 -1.92 11.05
C ILE A 287 1.24 -2.62 9.70
N MET A 288 0.04 -2.56 9.13
CA MET A 288 -0.31 -3.21 7.86
C MET A 288 -1.59 -2.63 7.23
N ASN A 289 -1.77 -2.85 5.94
CA ASN A 289 -2.96 -2.41 5.21
C ASN A 289 -4.29 -2.95 5.80
N HIS A 290 -4.29 -4.16 6.37
CA HIS A 290 -5.46 -4.76 7.00
C HIS A 290 -5.93 -3.97 8.22
N GLU A 291 -5.02 -3.73 9.17
CA GLU A 291 -5.31 -3.01 10.41
C GLU A 291 -5.68 -1.55 10.12
N ALA A 292 -4.94 -0.88 9.21
CA ALA A 292 -5.27 0.48 8.78
C ALA A 292 -6.70 0.60 8.23
N SER A 293 -7.15 -0.35 7.42
CA SER A 293 -8.53 -0.38 6.90
C SER A 293 -9.55 -0.66 8.00
N ALA A 294 -9.27 -1.61 8.89
CA ALA A 294 -10.15 -2.00 9.99
C ALA A 294 -10.37 -0.86 10.99
N LEU A 295 -9.29 -0.22 11.43
CA LEU A 295 -9.34 0.97 12.28
C LEU A 295 -10.06 2.13 11.61
N THR A 296 -9.90 2.31 10.30
CA THR A 296 -10.67 3.34 9.57
C THR A 296 -12.18 3.09 9.70
N GLY A 297 -12.64 1.86 9.48
CA GLY A 297 -14.05 1.50 9.68
C GLY A 297 -14.52 1.75 11.11
N ALA A 298 -13.70 1.42 12.11
CA ALA A 298 -14.03 1.60 13.52
C ALA A 298 -14.12 3.09 13.90
N VAL A 299 -13.23 3.92 13.35
CA VAL A 299 -13.24 5.37 13.54
C VAL A 299 -14.47 6.01 12.89
N PHE A 300 -14.85 5.59 11.69
CA PHE A 300 -16.10 6.03 11.06
C PHE A 300 -17.32 5.71 11.94
N ALA A 301 -17.36 4.50 12.50
CA ALA A 301 -18.43 4.08 13.40
C ALA A 301 -18.45 4.89 14.72
N ALA A 302 -17.28 5.18 15.30
CA ALA A 302 -17.16 6.00 16.51
C ALA A 302 -17.56 7.47 16.24
N LEU A 303 -17.11 8.05 15.13
CA LEU A 303 -17.44 9.42 14.71
C LEU A 303 -18.94 9.57 14.40
N PHE A 304 -19.55 8.58 13.74
CA PHE A 304 -21.00 8.52 13.55
C PHE A 304 -21.77 8.54 14.88
N MET A 305 -21.28 7.84 15.91
CA MET A 305 -21.92 7.82 17.24
C MET A 305 -21.56 9.04 18.11
N GLU A 306 -20.67 9.92 17.64
CA GLU A 306 -20.06 11.01 18.42
C GLU A 306 -19.41 10.49 19.72
N ASP A 307 -18.85 9.28 19.67
CA ASP A 307 -18.17 8.64 20.80
C ASP A 307 -16.69 9.07 20.84
N MET A 308 -16.46 10.28 21.32
CA MET A 308 -15.14 10.92 21.36
C MET A 308 -14.12 10.18 22.23
N ALA A 309 -14.58 9.46 23.26
CA ALA A 309 -13.69 8.65 24.10
C ALA A 309 -13.15 7.45 23.31
N THR A 310 -14.03 6.76 22.59
CA THR A 310 -13.64 5.65 21.71
C THR A 310 -12.81 6.14 20.53
N LEU A 311 -13.15 7.29 19.95
CA LEU A 311 -12.42 7.91 18.85
C LEU A 311 -10.97 8.23 19.25
N ASP A 312 -10.79 8.89 20.40
CA ASP A 312 -9.48 9.20 20.98
C ASP A 312 -8.65 7.92 21.20
N HIS A 313 -9.27 6.88 21.77
CA HIS A 313 -8.61 5.59 21.97
C HIS A 313 -8.14 4.95 20.65
N LEU A 314 -9.03 4.84 19.65
CA LEU A 314 -8.72 4.24 18.34
C LEU A 314 -7.65 5.01 17.56
N MET A 315 -7.59 6.33 17.74
CA MET A 315 -6.65 7.18 17.02
C MET A 315 -5.28 7.26 17.68
N GLU A 316 -5.24 7.50 18.99
CA GLU A 316 -4.03 7.95 19.71
C GLU A 316 -3.32 6.82 20.49
N THR A 317 -3.98 5.69 20.75
CA THR A 317 -3.35 4.54 21.43
C THR A 317 -2.23 3.94 20.58
N GLU A 318 -1.28 3.28 21.23
CA GLU A 318 -0.26 2.50 20.54
C GLU A 318 -0.90 1.49 19.57
N GLY A 319 -0.42 1.44 18.32
CA GLY A 319 -1.03 0.62 17.26
C GLY A 319 -2.29 1.21 16.62
N GLY A 320 -2.84 2.29 17.19
CA GLY A 320 -3.98 3.01 16.67
C GLY A 320 -3.72 3.68 15.33
N LEU A 321 -4.73 4.37 14.81
CA LEU A 321 -4.74 4.88 13.44
C LEU A 321 -3.60 5.85 13.13
N ILE A 322 -3.20 6.69 14.09
CA ILE A 322 -2.07 7.61 13.93
C ILE A 322 -0.75 6.84 13.83
N ASP A 323 -0.62 5.74 14.56
CA ASP A 323 0.53 4.85 14.44
C ASP A 323 0.56 4.16 13.08
N GLN A 324 -0.58 3.68 12.57
CA GLN A 324 -0.69 3.12 11.22
C GLN A 324 -0.19 4.12 10.17
N LEU A 325 -0.64 5.37 10.24
CA LEU A 325 -0.22 6.42 9.31
C LEU A 325 1.26 6.77 9.48
N ALA A 326 1.70 7.08 10.70
CA ALA A 326 3.04 7.65 10.97
C ALA A 326 4.18 6.62 10.91
N LYS A 327 3.90 5.34 11.15
CA LYS A 327 4.88 4.24 11.03
C LYS A 327 4.80 3.56 9.65
N GLY A 328 3.62 3.50 9.05
CA GLY A 328 3.42 2.76 7.79
C GLY A 328 3.68 3.58 6.53
N THR A 329 3.61 4.91 6.61
CA THR A 329 3.94 5.80 5.49
C THR A 329 5.41 6.16 5.53
N MET A 330 6.12 5.87 4.43
CA MET A 330 7.53 6.22 4.26
C MET A 330 7.69 7.72 3.94
N PRO A 331 8.86 8.33 4.19
CA PRO A 331 9.11 9.75 3.89
C PRO A 331 8.88 10.17 2.42
N ASP A 332 8.97 9.23 1.48
CA ASP A 332 8.66 9.46 0.06
C ASP A 332 7.17 9.25 -0.28
N GLY A 333 6.31 9.11 0.72
CA GLY A 333 4.85 9.04 0.60
C GLY A 333 4.29 7.65 0.32
N TRP A 334 5.14 6.65 0.08
CA TRP A 334 4.70 5.29 -0.18
C TRP A 334 4.31 4.55 1.09
N TRP A 335 3.34 3.65 0.99
CA TRP A 335 3.08 2.68 2.05
C TRP A 335 4.21 1.64 2.10
N PHE A 336 4.66 1.26 3.29
CA PHE A 336 5.86 0.44 3.50
C PHE A 336 5.84 -0.90 2.75
N GLU A 337 4.66 -1.48 2.51
CA GLU A 337 4.50 -2.72 1.73
C GLU A 337 5.04 -2.59 0.29
N SER A 338 5.29 -1.36 -0.16
CA SER A 338 5.97 -1.07 -1.43
C SER A 338 5.27 -1.70 -2.63
N THR A 339 3.96 -1.93 -2.51
CA THR A 339 3.05 -2.30 -3.60
C THR A 339 2.17 -1.08 -3.88
N VAL A 340 1.96 -0.73 -5.15
CA VAL A 340 1.08 0.41 -5.46
C VAL A 340 -0.37 0.11 -5.08
N ASN A 341 -0.83 -1.13 -5.24
CA ASN A 341 -2.21 -1.49 -4.93
C ASN A 341 -2.55 -1.30 -3.45
N TYR A 342 -1.69 -1.73 -2.53
CA TYR A 342 -1.95 -1.54 -1.11
C TYR A 342 -1.68 -0.11 -0.67
N SER A 343 -0.68 0.57 -1.27
CA SER A 343 -0.50 2.00 -1.05
C SER A 343 -1.78 2.77 -1.37
N TYR A 344 -2.39 2.52 -2.54
CA TYR A 344 -3.62 3.19 -2.96
C TYR A 344 -4.80 2.86 -2.06
N VAL A 345 -4.95 1.61 -1.61
CA VAL A 345 -6.00 1.24 -0.65
C VAL A 345 -5.84 2.04 0.65
N VAL A 346 -4.63 2.11 1.22
CA VAL A 346 -4.41 2.83 2.48
C VAL A 346 -4.61 4.34 2.29
N VAL A 347 -4.08 4.91 1.21
CA VAL A 347 -4.28 6.32 0.84
C VAL A 347 -5.77 6.63 0.72
N GLU A 348 -6.54 5.78 0.04
CA GLU A 348 -8.00 5.94 -0.10
C GLU A 348 -8.69 5.93 1.28
N ARG A 349 -8.40 4.96 2.15
CA ARG A 349 -9.02 4.85 3.48
C ARG A 349 -8.73 6.09 4.33
N PHE A 350 -7.48 6.53 4.37
CA PHE A 350 -7.13 7.74 5.11
C PHE A 350 -7.71 9.01 4.47
N THR A 351 -7.86 9.06 3.15
CA THR A 351 -8.45 10.22 2.46
C THR A 351 -9.93 10.36 2.78
N LEU A 352 -10.68 9.25 2.73
CA LEU A 352 -12.10 9.25 3.11
C LEU A 352 -12.28 9.59 4.59
N LEU A 353 -11.39 9.10 5.44
CA LEU A 353 -11.33 9.48 6.85
C LEU A 353 -11.08 10.98 7.03
N ALA A 354 -10.09 11.54 6.35
CA ALA A 354 -9.79 12.97 6.42
C ALA A 354 -10.98 13.81 5.97
N GLN A 355 -11.68 13.38 4.91
CA GLN A 355 -12.90 14.02 4.45
C GLN A 355 -14.04 13.94 5.46
N ALA A 356 -14.22 12.80 6.15
CA ALA A 356 -15.22 12.66 7.20
C ALA A 356 -14.93 13.59 8.39
N PHE A 357 -13.65 13.73 8.76
CA PHE A 357 -13.24 14.73 9.76
C PHE A 357 -13.49 16.16 9.31
N GLU A 358 -13.17 16.49 8.06
CA GLU A 358 -13.40 17.83 7.52
C GLU A 358 -14.90 18.17 7.52
N ASN A 359 -15.76 17.24 7.09
CA ASN A 359 -17.21 17.40 7.14
C ASN A 359 -17.72 17.51 8.59
N TYR A 360 -17.09 16.82 9.55
CA TYR A 360 -17.36 17.00 10.98
C TYR A 360 -16.91 18.38 11.50
N GLY A 361 -15.92 19.00 10.86
CA GLY A 361 -15.39 20.33 11.17
C GLY A 361 -13.95 20.32 11.69
N TRP A 362 -13.22 19.21 11.53
CA TRP A 362 -11.84 19.04 11.98
C TRP A 362 -10.91 18.89 10.78
N ASN A 363 -9.88 19.72 10.73
CA ASN A 363 -8.90 19.66 9.65
C ASN A 363 -7.88 18.54 9.91
N PHE A 364 -8.15 17.36 9.34
CA PHE A 364 -7.25 16.22 9.39
C PHE A 364 -6.28 16.17 8.20
N PHE A 365 -6.66 16.72 7.05
CA PHE A 365 -5.81 16.77 5.85
C PHE A 365 -4.48 17.50 6.12
N ASP A 366 -4.52 18.66 6.81
CA ASP A 366 -3.31 19.45 7.11
C ASP A 366 -2.58 18.97 8.38
N ARG A 367 -3.09 17.95 9.10
CA ARG A 367 -2.44 17.45 10.31
C ARG A 367 -1.13 16.77 9.93
N ARG A 368 -0.04 17.24 10.53
CA ARG A 368 1.31 16.67 10.41
C ARG A 368 1.59 15.75 11.60
N PHE A 369 2.12 14.57 11.34
CA PHE A 369 2.45 13.58 12.37
C PHE A 369 3.96 13.44 12.49
N PRO A 370 4.54 13.49 13.69
CA PRO A 370 5.94 13.15 13.89
C PRO A 370 6.24 11.78 13.30
N ILE A 371 7.35 11.68 12.54
CA ILE A 371 7.77 10.38 12.00
C ILE A 371 8.02 9.42 13.15
N ARG A 372 7.50 8.20 13.01
CA ARG A 372 7.70 7.10 13.96
C ARG A 372 8.39 5.94 13.24
N TYR A 373 9.29 5.27 13.93
CA TYR A 373 9.95 4.10 13.37
C TYR A 373 8.98 2.91 13.39
N LYS A 374 8.86 2.22 12.25
CA LYS A 374 8.19 0.92 12.19
C LYS A 374 9.10 -0.12 12.85
N SER A 375 8.55 -0.89 13.79
CA SER A 375 9.27 -2.02 14.39
C SER A 375 9.38 -3.20 13.40
N LYS A 376 10.28 -4.14 13.72
CA LYS A 376 10.40 -5.44 13.06
C LYS A 376 9.12 -6.25 13.36
N ASP A 377 8.50 -6.81 12.33
CA ASP A 377 7.11 -7.26 12.37
C ASP A 377 6.90 -8.69 12.91
N TYR A 378 5.73 -8.88 13.55
CA TYR A 378 4.99 -10.07 14.03
C TYR A 378 5.62 -11.07 15.04
N ASP A 379 4.85 -11.34 16.11
CA ASP A 379 5.04 -12.47 17.06
C ASP A 379 4.82 -13.87 16.43
N ASN A 380 4.04 -13.96 15.34
CA ASN A 380 3.60 -15.25 14.79
C ASN A 380 4.60 -15.88 13.81
N ALA A 381 5.66 -15.16 13.45
CA ALA A 381 6.71 -15.64 12.57
C ALA A 381 8.06 -15.14 13.07
N LYS A 382 9.07 -16.01 13.06
CA LYS A 382 10.43 -15.59 13.44
C LYS A 382 10.93 -14.46 12.53
N GLU A 383 11.83 -13.61 13.04
CA GLU A 383 12.52 -12.61 12.23
C GLU A 383 13.15 -13.27 10.98
N GLY A 384 12.90 -12.69 9.80
CA GLY A 384 13.40 -13.21 8.53
C GLY A 384 12.72 -14.49 8.04
N PHE A 385 11.53 -14.84 8.57
CA PHE A 385 10.73 -15.95 8.04
C PHE A 385 10.51 -15.80 6.53
N THR A 386 10.80 -16.84 5.76
CA THR A 386 10.78 -16.85 4.29
C THR A 386 11.67 -15.81 3.61
N GLY A 387 12.54 -15.13 4.37
CA GLY A 387 13.46 -14.08 3.91
C GLY A 387 12.92 -12.66 4.03
N MET A 388 11.66 -12.49 4.49
CA MET A 388 10.98 -11.19 4.48
C MET A 388 11.60 -10.17 5.44
N LYS A 389 11.44 -8.89 5.10
CA LYS A 389 11.87 -7.74 5.90
C LYS A 389 10.76 -6.71 5.94
N PHE A 390 10.59 -6.09 7.10
CA PHE A 390 9.52 -5.13 7.35
C PHE A 390 10.04 -3.74 7.69
N ASP A 391 11.35 -3.61 7.87
CA ASP A 391 12.01 -2.33 8.09
C ASP A 391 11.81 -1.42 6.87
N VAL A 392 11.55 -0.14 7.14
CA VAL A 392 11.62 0.93 6.14
C VAL A 392 13.09 1.28 5.94
N TRP A 393 13.53 1.28 4.69
CA TRP A 393 14.90 1.63 4.31
C TRP A 393 14.97 3.01 3.67
N GLY A 394 16.18 3.48 3.44
CA GLY A 394 16.44 4.80 2.88
C GLY A 394 16.46 5.91 3.95
N PRO A 395 16.61 7.16 3.50
CA PRO A 395 16.78 8.30 4.39
C PRO A 395 15.48 8.68 5.09
N MET A 396 15.58 9.07 6.36
CA MET A 396 14.48 9.64 7.16
C MET A 396 14.74 11.13 7.38
N ASN A 397 14.71 11.91 6.29
CA ASN A 397 15.13 13.32 6.29
C ASN A 397 14.02 14.30 6.73
N GLN A 398 12.80 13.81 6.90
CA GLN A 398 11.65 14.59 7.36
C GLN A 398 11.42 14.36 8.86
N ASN A 399 10.98 15.37 9.58
CA ASN A 399 10.56 15.23 10.98
C ASN A 399 9.06 14.91 11.11
N THR A 400 8.27 15.13 10.07
CA THR A 400 6.84 14.85 10.03
C THR A 400 6.39 14.29 8.68
N ILE A 401 5.31 13.51 8.69
CA ILE A 401 4.62 12.97 7.50
C ILE A 401 3.15 13.38 7.51
N GLY A 402 2.51 13.44 6.34
CA GLY A 402 1.09 13.74 6.20
C GLY A 402 0.51 13.29 4.86
N PHE A 403 -0.68 13.80 4.55
CA PHE A 403 -1.44 13.41 3.37
C PHE A 403 -0.81 13.88 2.05
N GLU A 404 -0.19 15.06 2.06
CA GLU A 404 0.45 15.63 0.89
C GLU A 404 1.48 14.66 0.27
N GLU A 405 2.39 14.10 1.08
CA GLU A 405 3.38 13.13 0.60
C GLU A 405 2.72 11.87 0.05
N MET A 406 1.66 11.38 0.70
CA MET A 406 0.93 10.19 0.25
C MET A 406 0.31 10.36 -1.15
N TYR A 407 -0.14 11.57 -1.48
CA TYR A 407 -0.68 11.88 -2.80
C TYR A 407 0.40 12.07 -3.85
N THR A 408 1.48 12.78 -3.52
CA THR A 408 2.48 13.18 -4.52
C THR A 408 3.57 12.14 -4.71
N GLY A 409 3.80 11.26 -3.72
CA GLY A 409 4.91 10.28 -3.70
C GLY A 409 4.92 9.26 -4.84
N HIS A 410 3.76 8.98 -5.43
CA HIS A 410 3.62 8.02 -6.53
C HIS A 410 3.88 8.65 -7.91
N ILE A 411 3.66 9.96 -8.05
CA ILE A 411 3.68 10.68 -9.32
C ILE A 411 5.04 10.58 -10.03
N PRO A 412 6.20 10.70 -9.34
CA PRO A 412 7.52 10.52 -9.96
C PRO A 412 7.71 9.18 -10.68
N LEU A 413 6.97 8.15 -10.30
CA LEU A 413 7.05 6.78 -10.79
C LEU A 413 5.93 6.39 -11.77
N MET A 414 5.09 7.35 -12.17
CA MET A 414 4.06 7.11 -13.17
C MET A 414 4.63 7.10 -14.60
N ASP A 415 3.90 6.45 -15.52
CA ASP A 415 4.05 6.56 -16.98
C ASP A 415 3.20 7.70 -17.56
N GLU A 416 3.27 7.93 -18.88
CA GLU A 416 2.57 9.02 -19.57
C GLU A 416 1.06 8.96 -19.56
N LYS A 417 0.48 7.90 -19.00
CA LYS A 417 -0.96 7.75 -18.76
C LYS A 417 -1.28 7.75 -17.26
N ALA A 418 -0.34 8.25 -16.45
CA ALA A 418 -0.43 8.27 -14.99
C ALA A 418 -0.56 6.87 -14.34
N TYR A 419 -0.08 5.81 -15.00
CA TYR A 419 0.04 4.49 -14.35
C TYR A 419 1.35 4.40 -13.60
N VAL A 420 1.28 4.18 -12.29
CA VAL A 420 2.45 3.91 -11.45
C VAL A 420 3.06 2.57 -11.85
N VAL A 421 4.39 2.52 -11.94
CA VAL A 421 5.14 1.27 -12.17
C VAL A 421 4.76 0.20 -11.14
N SER A 422 4.63 -1.05 -11.59
CA SER A 422 4.40 -2.18 -10.69
C SER A 422 5.64 -2.50 -9.86
N SER A 423 5.45 -2.77 -8.58
CA SER A 423 6.46 -3.29 -7.67
C SER A 423 5.83 -4.32 -6.75
N ASN A 424 6.59 -5.34 -6.31
CA ASN A 424 6.08 -6.34 -5.38
C ASN A 424 4.80 -7.04 -5.93
N ASP A 425 3.90 -7.50 -5.07
CA ASP A 425 2.56 -8.02 -5.40
C ASP A 425 1.62 -6.95 -6.03
N SER A 426 2.01 -6.35 -7.15
CA SER A 426 1.16 -5.42 -7.88
C SER A 426 1.30 -5.49 -9.40
N LYS A 427 0.22 -5.09 -10.06
CA LYS A 427 0.22 -4.67 -11.46
C LYS A 427 0.42 -3.15 -11.53
N ALA A 428 0.75 -2.64 -12.71
CA ALA A 428 0.72 -1.19 -12.93
C ALA A 428 -0.70 -0.67 -12.68
N THR A 429 -0.80 0.45 -11.95
CA THR A 429 -2.09 0.96 -11.45
C THR A 429 -2.24 2.42 -11.85
N GLY A 430 -3.36 2.70 -12.53
CA GLY A 430 -3.70 4.03 -13.05
C GLY A 430 -4.26 4.95 -11.97
N PRO A 431 -4.66 6.19 -12.35
CA PRO A 431 -5.23 7.16 -11.43
C PRO A 431 -6.38 6.62 -10.57
N HIS A 432 -6.36 6.94 -9.27
CA HIS A 432 -7.40 6.54 -8.33
C HIS A 432 -8.37 7.70 -8.05
N PRO A 433 -9.68 7.44 -7.80
CA PRO A 433 -10.65 8.48 -7.44
C PRO A 433 -10.32 9.33 -6.21
N PHE A 434 -9.44 8.87 -5.31
CA PHE A 434 -9.03 9.68 -4.14
C PHE A 434 -8.32 10.98 -4.56
N TYR A 435 -7.77 11.05 -5.78
CA TYR A 435 -7.13 12.27 -6.28
C TYR A 435 -8.12 13.43 -6.46
N GLU A 436 -9.42 13.18 -6.61
CA GLU A 436 -10.43 14.25 -6.64
C GLU A 436 -10.53 14.95 -5.28
N LEU A 437 -10.51 14.17 -4.18
CA LEU A 437 -10.47 14.70 -2.81
C LEU A 437 -9.11 15.36 -2.53
N ALA A 438 -8.02 14.70 -2.93
CA ALA A 438 -6.67 15.23 -2.77
C ALA A 438 -6.50 16.58 -3.47
N TYR A 439 -6.98 16.74 -4.71
CA TYR A 439 -6.87 17.99 -5.45
C TYR A 439 -7.74 19.10 -4.85
N ARG A 440 -8.95 18.76 -4.41
CA ARG A 440 -9.87 19.70 -3.76
C ARG A 440 -9.20 20.37 -2.56
N HIS A 441 -8.43 19.61 -1.78
CA HIS A 441 -7.74 20.11 -0.60
C HIS A 441 -6.34 20.67 -0.92
N PHE A 442 -5.57 19.96 -1.75
CA PHE A 442 -4.21 20.31 -2.19
C PHE A 442 -4.18 20.58 -3.70
N PRO A 443 -4.51 21.80 -4.16
CA PRO A 443 -4.64 22.13 -5.59
C PRO A 443 -3.28 22.28 -6.28
N LYS A 444 -2.52 21.18 -6.35
CA LYS A 444 -1.19 21.12 -6.96
C LYS A 444 -1.25 20.72 -8.43
N ASP A 445 -0.36 21.30 -9.23
CA ASP A 445 -0.26 21.00 -10.67
C ASP A 445 0.00 19.52 -10.95
N GLU A 446 0.84 18.87 -10.15
CA GLU A 446 1.12 17.44 -10.29
C GLU A 446 -0.11 16.55 -10.03
N ILE A 447 -1.00 16.94 -9.11
CA ILE A 447 -2.25 16.21 -8.87
C ILE A 447 -3.26 16.52 -9.99
N ALA A 448 -3.37 17.76 -10.45
CA ALA A 448 -4.17 18.11 -11.63
C ALA A 448 -3.74 17.30 -12.86
N TRP A 449 -2.43 17.10 -13.05
CA TRP A 449 -1.89 16.30 -14.13
C TRP A 449 -2.37 14.84 -14.03
N VAL A 450 -2.38 14.24 -12.85
CA VAL A 450 -2.94 12.89 -12.65
C VAL A 450 -4.43 12.84 -13.02
N LEU A 451 -5.21 13.84 -12.58
CA LEU A 451 -6.64 13.91 -12.86
C LEU A 451 -6.94 14.10 -14.36
N HIS A 452 -6.10 14.81 -15.12
CA HIS A 452 -6.21 14.90 -16.59
C HIS A 452 -6.05 13.55 -17.30
N HIS A 453 -5.42 12.57 -16.65
CA HIS A 453 -5.27 11.20 -17.15
C HIS A 453 -6.28 10.23 -16.53
N SER A 454 -7.21 10.73 -15.72
CA SER A 454 -8.30 9.96 -15.15
C SER A 454 -9.59 10.15 -15.95
N GLU A 455 -10.55 9.24 -15.80
CA GLU A 455 -11.86 9.40 -16.44
C GLU A 455 -12.74 10.45 -15.72
N ARG A 456 -12.35 10.89 -14.52
CA ARG A 456 -13.15 11.76 -13.63
C ARG A 456 -14.60 11.29 -13.48
N MET A 457 -14.75 9.98 -13.35
CA MET A 457 -16.03 9.29 -13.23
C MET A 457 -16.24 8.77 -11.81
N GLY A 458 -17.47 8.36 -11.49
CA GLY A 458 -17.82 7.81 -10.19
C GLY A 458 -18.34 8.86 -9.21
N TRP A 459 -18.60 8.40 -7.98
CA TRP A 459 -19.29 9.22 -6.99
C TRP A 459 -18.34 10.21 -6.31
N GLU A 460 -17.05 9.89 -6.24
CA GLU A 460 -15.99 10.73 -5.68
C GLU A 460 -15.79 11.98 -6.55
N ALA A 461 -15.67 11.80 -7.87
CA ALA A 461 -15.59 12.92 -8.81
C ALA A 461 -16.86 13.78 -8.77
N LEU A 462 -18.04 13.14 -8.69
CA LEU A 462 -19.32 13.84 -8.60
C LEU A 462 -19.43 14.69 -7.33
N LEU A 463 -19.12 14.14 -6.15
CA LEU A 463 -19.24 14.85 -4.88
C LEU A 463 -18.09 15.85 -4.69
N TYR A 464 -16.84 15.41 -4.86
CA TYR A 464 -15.67 16.16 -4.42
C TYR A 464 -14.89 16.83 -5.55
N GLY A 465 -14.98 16.32 -6.77
CA GLY A 465 -14.21 16.83 -7.89
C GLY A 465 -14.50 18.29 -8.20
N VAL A 466 -13.46 19.07 -8.48
CA VAL A 466 -13.59 20.48 -8.84
C VAL A 466 -14.22 20.65 -10.23
N PRO A 467 -14.97 21.73 -10.49
CA PRO A 467 -15.61 21.95 -11.79
C PRO A 467 -14.63 21.98 -12.98
N GLU A 468 -13.49 22.65 -12.80
CA GLU A 468 -12.47 22.89 -13.81
C GLU A 468 -11.09 22.59 -13.23
N LEU A 469 -10.23 21.96 -14.05
CA LEU A 469 -8.83 21.72 -13.74
C LEU A 469 -7.97 22.68 -14.58
N PRO A 470 -6.87 23.21 -14.03
CA PRO A 470 -5.93 24.03 -14.80
C PRO A 470 -5.23 23.16 -15.85
N ASP A 471 -4.90 23.76 -16.99
CA ASP A 471 -3.98 23.14 -17.95
C ASP A 471 -2.57 23.12 -17.35
N VAL A 472 -2.01 21.92 -17.17
CA VAL A 472 -0.73 21.72 -16.49
C VAL A 472 0.22 20.89 -17.35
N GLN A 473 1.51 21.14 -17.16
CA GLN A 473 2.56 20.36 -17.82
C GLN A 473 2.77 19.02 -17.12
N ASP A 474 3.36 18.07 -17.85
CA ASP A 474 3.77 16.79 -17.28
C ASP A 474 4.88 16.99 -16.22
N PRO A 475 4.65 16.65 -14.95
CA PRO A 475 5.62 16.86 -13.89
C PRO A 475 6.82 15.90 -14.00
N ARG A 476 6.75 14.88 -14.86
CA ARG A 476 7.75 13.80 -14.96
C ARG A 476 8.75 14.04 -16.09
N SER A 477 9.02 15.31 -16.40
CA SER A 477 9.88 15.72 -17.52
C SER A 477 11.32 15.19 -17.46
N LYS A 478 11.81 14.77 -16.29
CA LYS A 478 13.18 14.26 -16.07
C LYS A 478 13.20 12.90 -15.40
N SER A 479 14.36 12.25 -15.48
CA SER A 479 14.67 11.10 -14.62
C SER A 479 14.62 11.52 -13.15
N THR A 480 14.26 10.58 -12.27
CA THR A 480 14.13 10.81 -10.83
C THR A 480 14.27 9.50 -10.06
N TYR A 481 14.38 9.57 -8.74
CA TYR A 481 14.33 8.40 -7.86
C TYR A 481 13.61 8.74 -6.55
N VAL A 482 12.98 7.73 -5.95
CA VAL A 482 12.32 7.80 -4.65
C VAL A 482 13.03 6.84 -3.69
N PRO A 483 13.69 7.32 -2.62
CA PRO A 483 14.74 6.56 -1.96
C PRO A 483 14.28 5.56 -0.91
N ASN A 484 13.06 5.65 -0.37
CA ASN A 484 12.60 4.72 0.66
C ASN A 484 11.95 3.48 0.04
N VAL A 485 10.99 3.66 -0.88
CA VAL A 485 10.56 2.56 -1.76
C VAL A 485 11.71 2.09 -2.65
N GLY A 486 12.69 2.98 -2.90
CA GLY A 486 13.93 2.77 -3.62
C GLY A 486 13.69 2.28 -5.03
N ILE A 487 13.09 3.15 -5.83
CA ILE A 487 12.86 2.95 -7.26
C ILE A 487 13.39 4.17 -8.00
N THR A 488 14.18 3.92 -9.04
CA THR A 488 14.71 4.94 -9.95
C THR A 488 13.98 4.85 -11.29
N ALA A 489 13.46 5.98 -11.77
CA ALA A 489 12.84 6.13 -13.08
C ALA A 489 13.78 6.93 -14.00
N LEU A 490 14.32 6.28 -15.02
CA LEU A 490 15.20 6.87 -16.04
C LEU A 490 14.40 7.12 -17.32
N ARG A 491 14.44 8.35 -17.85
CA ARG A 491 13.65 8.77 -19.02
C ARG A 491 14.53 9.46 -20.07
N SER A 492 14.60 8.91 -21.28
CA SER A 492 15.38 9.49 -22.39
C SER A 492 14.93 10.91 -22.73
N GLN A 493 15.85 11.80 -23.15
CA GLN A 493 15.59 13.25 -23.24
C GLN A 493 15.63 13.82 -24.67
N LYS A 494 15.49 12.99 -25.71
CA LYS A 494 15.49 13.47 -27.11
C LYS A 494 14.54 14.66 -27.33
N PRO A 495 15.04 15.83 -27.78
CA PRO A 495 14.20 16.97 -28.09
C PRO A 495 13.11 16.65 -29.13
N GLY A 496 11.90 17.18 -28.91
CA GLY A 496 10.76 17.01 -29.81
C GLY A 496 10.10 15.62 -29.77
N ARG A 497 10.56 14.71 -28.90
CA ARG A 497 9.96 13.40 -28.70
C ARG A 497 8.85 13.46 -27.65
N SER A 498 7.71 12.84 -27.94
CA SER A 498 6.61 12.73 -26.98
C SER A 498 7.00 11.83 -25.79
N ALA A 499 6.36 12.01 -24.63
CA ALA A 499 6.60 11.17 -23.45
C ALA A 499 6.35 9.66 -23.74
N ALA A 500 5.34 9.34 -24.57
CA ALA A 500 5.06 7.97 -24.98
C ALA A 500 6.22 7.35 -25.77
N ASP A 501 6.93 8.14 -26.59
CA ASP A 501 8.02 7.64 -27.44
C ASP A 501 9.37 7.56 -26.71
N GLN A 502 9.48 8.16 -25.53
CA GLN A 502 10.68 8.08 -24.69
C GLN A 502 10.91 6.63 -24.23
N ILE A 503 12.18 6.26 -24.08
CA ILE A 503 12.53 5.08 -23.30
C ILE A 503 12.36 5.44 -21.82
N GLN A 504 11.58 4.65 -21.09
CA GLN A 504 11.47 4.74 -19.64
C GLN A 504 11.92 3.41 -19.02
N ALA A 505 12.89 3.46 -18.12
CA ALA A 505 13.45 2.31 -17.44
C ALA A 505 13.34 2.47 -15.92
N TYR A 506 12.88 1.43 -15.24
CA TYR A 506 12.65 1.46 -13.80
C TYR A 506 13.53 0.43 -13.09
N VAL A 507 14.29 0.85 -12.08
CA VAL A 507 15.26 0.01 -11.35
C VAL A 507 14.95 0.04 -9.86
N LYS A 508 15.02 -1.11 -9.17
CA LYS A 508 14.70 -1.23 -7.74
C LYS A 508 15.91 -1.52 -6.86
N TYR A 509 15.93 -0.89 -5.70
CA TYR A 509 16.94 -1.06 -4.65
C TYR A 509 16.40 -0.89 -3.22
N GLY A 510 15.16 -0.41 -3.02
CA GLY A 510 14.67 -0.01 -1.70
C GLY A 510 13.98 -1.07 -0.86
N THR A 511 13.07 -0.56 -0.02
CA THR A 511 12.33 -1.29 1.02
C THR A 511 11.71 -2.59 0.50
N HIS A 512 11.71 -3.62 1.34
CA HIS A 512 11.21 -4.94 0.95
C HIS A 512 9.71 -4.98 0.76
N GLY A 513 8.95 -4.51 1.75
CA GLY A 513 7.49 -4.62 1.76
C GLY A 513 6.92 -5.86 2.43
N GLY A 514 7.68 -6.51 3.32
CA GLY A 514 7.16 -7.57 4.19
C GLY A 514 6.55 -8.74 3.43
N TRP A 515 5.31 -9.10 3.79
CA TRP A 515 4.55 -10.23 3.21
C TRP A 515 4.41 -10.20 1.69
N HIS A 516 4.36 -9.00 1.13
CA HIS A 516 4.12 -8.72 -0.29
C HIS A 516 5.40 -8.41 -1.07
N GLY A 517 6.53 -8.34 -0.36
CA GLY A 517 7.80 -7.99 -0.93
C GLY A 517 8.41 -9.08 -1.82
N HIS A 518 9.06 -8.66 -2.90
CA HIS A 518 9.83 -9.53 -3.79
C HIS A 518 11.35 -9.47 -3.49
N PHE A 519 12.12 -10.46 -3.95
CA PHE A 519 13.57 -10.61 -3.74
C PHE A 519 14.38 -10.16 -4.98
N ASP A 520 14.31 -8.87 -5.29
CA ASP A 520 14.59 -8.30 -6.61
C ASP A 520 15.46 -7.02 -6.58
N ARG A 521 16.39 -6.88 -5.62
CA ARG A 521 17.27 -5.69 -5.57
C ARG A 521 18.26 -5.77 -6.70
N THR A 522 18.51 -4.62 -7.35
CA THR A 522 19.17 -4.47 -8.66
C THR A 522 18.31 -4.89 -9.87
N GLY A 523 17.08 -5.33 -9.64
CA GLY A 523 16.16 -5.70 -10.70
C GLY A 523 15.68 -4.51 -11.53
N MET A 524 15.52 -4.74 -12.83
CA MET A 524 14.83 -3.81 -13.73
C MET A 524 13.34 -4.18 -13.72
N LEU A 525 12.53 -3.33 -13.09
CA LEU A 525 11.09 -3.57 -12.88
C LEU A 525 10.30 -3.46 -14.18
N ALA A 526 10.61 -2.46 -15.00
CA ALA A 526 9.90 -2.19 -16.24
C ALA A 526 10.78 -1.49 -17.27
N LEU A 527 10.44 -1.70 -18.54
CA LEU A 527 10.97 -0.99 -19.71
C LEU A 527 9.81 -0.63 -20.62
N ASP A 528 9.64 0.67 -20.86
CA ASP A 528 8.55 1.22 -21.64
C ASP A 528 9.08 2.04 -22.83
N ARG A 529 8.40 1.95 -23.98
CA ARG A 529 8.59 2.82 -25.15
C ARG A 529 7.38 2.71 -26.09
N TYR A 530 7.04 3.77 -26.80
CA TYR A 530 5.88 3.88 -27.70
C TYR A 530 4.54 3.62 -26.99
N GLY A 531 4.43 4.00 -25.71
CA GLY A 531 3.30 3.69 -24.83
C GLY A 531 3.08 2.17 -24.62
N HIS A 532 4.11 1.36 -24.84
CA HIS A 532 4.10 -0.09 -24.66
C HIS A 532 5.09 -0.51 -23.57
N LYS A 533 4.65 -1.45 -22.72
CA LYS A 533 5.43 -2.03 -21.63
C LYS A 533 5.96 -3.40 -22.04
N TYR A 534 7.29 -3.54 -22.15
CA TYR A 534 7.92 -4.79 -22.60
C TYR A 534 7.93 -5.89 -21.52
N PHE A 535 7.97 -5.48 -20.26
CA PHE A 535 7.85 -6.34 -19.07
C PHE A 535 7.47 -5.50 -17.85
N GLY A 536 7.19 -6.18 -16.73
CA GLY A 536 6.81 -5.59 -15.45
C GLY A 536 7.30 -6.48 -14.29
N THR A 537 6.91 -6.17 -13.05
CA THR A 537 7.33 -6.95 -11.87
C THR A 537 6.50 -8.24 -11.73
N GLU A 538 5.17 -8.11 -11.60
CA GLU A 538 4.29 -9.26 -11.36
C GLU A 538 3.85 -9.93 -12.68
N MET A 539 4.81 -10.53 -13.39
CA MET A 539 4.58 -11.21 -14.68
C MET A 539 3.89 -12.58 -14.53
N THR A 540 3.85 -13.15 -13.33
CA THR A 540 3.15 -14.41 -13.02
C THR A 540 2.45 -14.31 -11.67
N TRP A 541 1.31 -14.97 -11.49
CA TRP A 541 0.54 -14.93 -10.24
C TRP A 541 -0.19 -16.23 -9.94
N TYR A 542 0.27 -16.96 -8.93
CA TYR A 542 -0.33 -18.20 -8.47
C TYR A 542 -1.42 -18.00 -7.38
N GLY A 543 -1.47 -16.83 -6.76
CA GLY A 543 -2.36 -16.52 -5.63
C GLY A 543 -1.83 -17.01 -4.28
N TYR A 544 -2.18 -16.31 -3.20
CA TYR A 544 -1.63 -16.50 -1.84
C TYR A 544 -1.69 -17.92 -1.28
N GLY A 545 -2.69 -18.71 -1.68
CA GLY A 545 -2.93 -20.07 -1.18
C GLY A 545 -2.27 -21.18 -2.01
N ASN A 546 -1.39 -20.84 -2.95
CA ASN A 546 -0.76 -21.80 -3.86
C ASN A 546 0.76 -21.89 -3.61
N PRO A 547 1.39 -23.08 -3.74
CA PRO A 547 2.83 -23.23 -3.61
C PRO A 547 3.65 -22.22 -4.43
N GLY A 548 3.23 -21.93 -5.66
CA GLY A 548 3.93 -21.03 -6.56
C GLY A 548 4.03 -19.57 -6.08
N TYR A 549 3.30 -19.16 -5.04
CA TYR A 549 3.37 -17.79 -4.52
C TYR A 549 4.76 -17.47 -3.94
N LYS A 550 5.21 -18.18 -2.89
CA LYS A 550 6.56 -17.98 -2.32
C LYS A 550 7.65 -18.79 -3.04
N GLU A 551 7.28 -19.84 -3.78
CA GLU A 551 8.25 -20.67 -4.52
C GLU A 551 8.61 -20.12 -5.91
N CYS A 552 7.83 -19.17 -6.44
CA CYS A 552 8.04 -18.62 -7.78
C CYS A 552 7.83 -17.10 -7.84
N VAL A 553 6.62 -16.59 -7.60
CA VAL A 553 6.22 -15.18 -7.87
C VAL A 553 7.24 -14.19 -7.30
N GLN A 554 7.57 -14.33 -6.02
CA GLN A 554 8.38 -13.34 -5.29
C GLN A 554 9.90 -13.57 -5.41
N THR A 555 10.32 -14.65 -6.04
CA THR A 555 11.73 -15.11 -6.05
C THR A 555 12.59 -14.30 -7.03
N SER A 556 13.91 -14.27 -6.83
CA SER A 556 14.81 -13.53 -7.72
C SER A 556 14.79 -14.01 -9.18
N ALA A 557 14.47 -15.29 -9.40
CA ALA A 557 14.44 -15.93 -10.72
C ALA A 557 13.36 -15.38 -11.67
N THR A 558 12.29 -14.80 -11.13
CA THR A 558 11.18 -14.21 -11.91
C THR A 558 11.40 -12.73 -12.26
N HIS A 559 12.57 -12.18 -11.94
CA HIS A 559 12.89 -10.77 -12.12
C HIS A 559 14.06 -10.58 -13.11
N ASN A 560 14.07 -9.44 -13.81
CA ASN A 560 15.12 -9.10 -14.76
C ASN A 560 16.39 -8.66 -14.01
N MET A 561 17.22 -9.59 -13.56
CA MET A 561 18.41 -9.35 -12.73
C MET A 561 19.46 -10.48 -12.88
N VAL A 562 20.59 -10.36 -12.19
CA VAL A 562 21.53 -11.48 -12.03
C VAL A 562 21.15 -12.33 -10.83
N VAL A 563 20.99 -13.63 -11.03
CA VAL A 563 20.71 -14.63 -10.00
C VAL A 563 21.98 -15.42 -9.68
N VAL A 564 22.20 -15.71 -8.39
CA VAL A 564 23.37 -16.48 -7.92
C VAL A 564 22.94 -17.90 -7.54
N ASP A 565 23.60 -18.91 -8.11
CA ASP A 565 23.42 -20.34 -7.85
C ASP A 565 21.97 -20.87 -8.03
N GLY A 566 21.13 -20.16 -8.80
CA GLY A 566 19.69 -20.48 -8.89
C GLY A 566 18.95 -20.29 -7.57
N LEU A 567 19.49 -19.47 -6.65
CA LEU A 567 18.95 -19.23 -5.31
C LEU A 567 18.15 -17.92 -5.25
N GLN A 568 17.60 -17.63 -4.08
CA GLN A 568 16.89 -16.39 -3.77
C GLN A 568 17.81 -15.42 -3.02
N GLN A 569 17.82 -14.16 -3.46
CA GLN A 569 18.59 -13.06 -2.86
C GLN A 569 18.12 -12.77 -1.43
N GLU A 570 19.06 -12.47 -0.54
CA GLU A 570 18.75 -11.87 0.76
C GLU A 570 18.27 -10.42 0.59
N ALA A 571 17.15 -10.09 1.23
CA ALA A 571 16.68 -8.72 1.29
C ALA A 571 17.50 -7.89 2.31
N LEU A 572 18.38 -7.01 1.82
CA LEU A 572 19.15 -6.03 2.59
C LEU A 572 18.98 -4.62 2.03
N PRO A 573 19.19 -3.57 2.85
CA PRO A 573 19.35 -2.21 2.35
C PRO A 573 20.38 -2.18 1.22
N SER A 574 20.00 -1.59 0.09
CA SER A 574 20.84 -1.43 -1.10
C SER A 574 21.05 0.06 -1.36
N GLU A 575 22.12 0.40 -2.06
CA GLU A 575 22.55 1.79 -2.23
C GLU A 575 22.34 2.28 -3.67
N GLN A 576 21.99 3.55 -3.82
CA GLN A 576 22.00 4.28 -5.09
C GLN A 576 23.34 5.02 -5.19
N LEU A 577 24.37 4.34 -5.69
CA LEU A 577 25.75 4.84 -5.76
C LEU A 577 25.90 6.04 -6.73
N LEU A 578 25.13 6.03 -7.82
CA LEU A 578 25.17 7.09 -8.83
C LEU A 578 23.77 7.34 -9.36
N PHE A 579 23.36 8.60 -9.42
CA PHE A 579 22.18 9.03 -10.16
C PHE A 579 22.54 10.24 -11.02
N TYR A 580 22.20 10.19 -12.30
CA TYR A 580 22.46 11.26 -13.25
C TYR A 580 21.31 11.43 -14.23
N ALA A 581 20.83 12.66 -14.37
CA ALA A 581 19.82 13.06 -15.34
C ALA A 581 20.42 14.10 -16.29
N GLY A 582 20.78 13.65 -17.50
CA GLY A 582 21.48 14.45 -18.51
C GLY A 582 20.66 14.74 -19.76
N ASP A 583 21.32 15.21 -20.82
CA ASP A 583 20.72 15.48 -22.13
C ASP A 583 20.95 14.32 -23.13
N LEU A 584 22.09 13.62 -23.08
CA LEU A 584 22.41 12.48 -23.94
C LEU A 584 22.10 11.14 -23.26
N MET A 585 22.27 11.08 -21.95
CA MET A 585 22.11 9.86 -21.17
C MET A 585 21.52 10.12 -19.79
N GLN A 586 20.81 9.11 -19.28
CA GLN A 586 20.37 9.01 -17.90
C GLN A 586 21.06 7.81 -17.27
N VAL A 587 21.54 7.95 -16.03
CA VAL A 587 22.35 6.90 -15.39
C VAL A 587 21.84 6.61 -13.99
N SER A 588 21.76 5.32 -13.66
CA SER A 588 21.56 4.81 -12.31
C SER A 588 22.58 3.71 -12.03
N ALA A 589 23.34 3.81 -10.94
CA ALA A 589 24.10 2.69 -10.39
C ALA A 589 23.50 2.30 -9.03
N VAL A 590 23.06 1.05 -8.91
CA VAL A 590 22.56 0.48 -7.66
C VAL A 590 23.39 -0.71 -7.25
N GLU A 591 23.60 -0.89 -5.95
CA GLU A 591 24.40 -1.98 -5.40
C GLU A 591 23.72 -2.66 -4.22
N THR A 592 23.83 -3.99 -4.19
CA THR A 592 23.51 -4.82 -3.04
C THR A 592 24.65 -5.80 -2.77
N VAL A 593 24.92 -6.05 -1.49
CA VAL A 593 25.91 -7.02 -1.05
C VAL A 593 25.16 -8.04 -0.19
N ALA A 594 24.75 -9.14 -0.82
CA ALA A 594 23.73 -10.04 -0.26
C ALA A 594 24.18 -11.50 -0.28
N ARG A 595 23.74 -12.27 0.73
CA ARG A 595 23.79 -13.73 0.68
C ARG A 595 22.64 -14.27 -0.15
N TRP A 596 22.69 -15.56 -0.44
CA TRP A 596 21.65 -16.25 -1.21
C TRP A 596 21.23 -17.55 -0.52
N ARG A 597 19.95 -17.88 -0.64
CA ARG A 597 19.33 -19.01 0.07
C ARG A 597 18.36 -19.76 -0.84
N LYS A 598 18.13 -21.02 -0.49
CA LYS A 598 17.05 -21.81 -1.07
C LYS A 598 15.69 -21.17 -0.79
N ILE A 599 14.74 -21.35 -1.70
CA ILE A 599 13.38 -20.87 -1.51
C ILE A 599 12.69 -21.65 -0.38
N PRO A 600 11.72 -21.05 0.34
CA PRO A 600 10.83 -21.82 1.21
C PRO A 600 10.01 -22.80 0.37
N THR A 601 9.53 -23.89 0.97
CA THR A 601 8.70 -24.89 0.28
C THR A 601 7.34 -25.04 0.96
N TRP A 602 6.28 -25.22 0.18
CA TRP A 602 4.91 -25.30 0.69
C TRP A 602 4.72 -26.49 1.61
N ASN A 603 4.09 -26.24 2.76
CA ASN A 603 3.72 -27.25 3.73
C ASN A 603 2.36 -26.89 4.34
N ILE A 604 1.31 -27.54 3.85
CA ILE A 604 -0.08 -27.27 4.25
C ILE A 604 -0.34 -27.55 5.73
N ASP A 605 0.47 -28.38 6.38
CA ASP A 605 0.32 -28.75 7.79
C ASP A 605 0.85 -27.66 8.74
N LYS A 606 1.48 -26.61 8.22
CA LYS A 606 1.97 -25.45 8.97
C LYS A 606 1.09 -24.22 8.77
N PHE A 607 1.17 -23.30 9.73
CA PHE A 607 0.61 -21.95 9.58
C PHE A 607 1.62 -20.91 10.08
N PRO A 608 2.13 -20.02 9.23
CA PRO A 608 1.95 -19.98 7.76
C PRO A 608 2.47 -21.26 7.06
N PRO A 609 1.94 -21.62 5.87
CA PRO A 609 2.13 -22.95 5.26
C PRO A 609 3.47 -23.12 4.52
N TRP A 610 4.59 -22.83 5.20
CA TRP A 610 5.92 -22.82 4.58
C TRP A 610 6.98 -23.48 5.46
N ASP A 611 7.74 -24.40 4.86
CA ASP A 611 9.01 -24.89 5.35
C ASP A 611 10.12 -23.91 4.95
N ASP A 612 10.47 -23.03 5.89
CA ASP A 612 11.50 -22.02 5.69
C ASP A 612 12.91 -22.62 5.61
N LYS A 613 13.80 -21.96 4.87
CA LYS A 613 15.21 -22.35 4.68
C LYS A 613 16.14 -21.23 5.14
N GLY A 614 17.14 -21.58 5.95
CA GLY A 614 18.21 -20.65 6.30
C GLY A 614 19.23 -20.46 5.17
N TYR A 615 20.19 -19.57 5.39
CA TYR A 615 21.39 -19.49 4.57
C TYR A 615 22.28 -20.70 4.84
N ALA A 616 22.96 -21.21 3.81
CA ALA A 616 23.94 -22.27 3.99
C ALA A 616 25.09 -21.76 4.87
N GLU A 617 25.62 -22.63 5.75
CA GLU A 617 26.77 -22.30 6.58
C GLU A 617 27.96 -21.93 5.68
N GLY A 618 28.60 -20.79 5.97
CA GLY A 618 29.71 -20.27 5.17
C GLY A 618 29.32 -19.66 3.82
N PHE A 619 28.03 -19.47 3.51
CA PHE A 619 27.65 -18.71 2.31
C PHE A 619 28.00 -17.24 2.50
N GLU A 620 29.03 -16.78 1.79
CA GLU A 620 29.51 -15.41 1.84
C GLU A 620 28.61 -14.43 1.05
N HIS A 621 28.72 -13.15 1.35
CA HIS A 621 27.97 -12.14 0.61
C HIS A 621 28.55 -11.99 -0.80
N VAL A 622 27.66 -11.85 -1.78
CA VAL A 622 28.00 -11.56 -3.17
C VAL A 622 27.67 -10.09 -3.43
N GLN A 623 28.66 -9.34 -3.90
CA GLN A 623 28.46 -7.99 -4.40
C GLN A 623 27.77 -8.08 -5.76
N GLN A 624 26.65 -7.39 -5.92
CA GLN A 624 25.97 -7.20 -7.19
C GLN A 624 25.73 -5.72 -7.40
N ARG A 625 26.20 -5.21 -8.53
CA ARG A 625 26.01 -3.83 -8.95
C ARG A 625 25.46 -3.78 -10.35
N ARG A 626 24.39 -3.01 -10.53
CA ARG A 626 23.82 -2.71 -11.84
C ARG A 626 24.00 -1.24 -12.16
N ILE A 627 24.65 -0.98 -13.29
CA ILE A 627 24.66 0.33 -13.94
C ILE A 627 23.70 0.28 -15.12
N THR A 628 22.69 1.14 -15.10
CA THR A 628 21.71 1.32 -16.19
C THR A 628 21.94 2.68 -16.84
N VAL A 629 22.22 2.68 -18.15
CA VAL A 629 22.39 3.89 -18.95
C VAL A 629 21.29 3.94 -20.00
N VAL A 630 20.36 4.89 -19.87
CA VAL A 630 19.31 5.13 -20.86
C VAL A 630 19.75 6.22 -21.82
N THR A 631 19.86 5.89 -23.11
CA THR A 631 20.06 6.86 -24.19
C THR A 631 18.73 7.16 -24.88
N ASP A 632 18.76 7.96 -25.93
CA ASP A 632 17.58 8.19 -26.77
C ASP A 632 17.10 6.95 -27.53
N ASP A 633 17.96 5.98 -27.82
CA ASP A 633 17.62 4.94 -28.79
C ASP A 633 17.75 3.52 -28.22
N TYR A 634 18.50 3.35 -27.11
CA TYR A 634 18.74 2.05 -26.46
C TYR A 634 19.11 2.21 -24.97
N VAL A 635 19.11 1.10 -24.23
CA VAL A 635 19.55 1.02 -22.82
C VAL A 635 20.80 0.14 -22.72
N VAL A 636 21.85 0.61 -22.06
CA VAL A 636 23.01 -0.22 -21.68
C VAL A 636 22.82 -0.70 -20.25
N LEU A 637 22.99 -1.99 -20.02
CA LEU A 637 23.06 -2.58 -18.68
C LEU A 637 24.45 -3.18 -18.48
N ALA A 638 25.14 -2.74 -17.43
CA ALA A 638 26.37 -3.35 -16.96
C ALA A 638 26.15 -3.91 -15.55
N ASP A 639 26.07 -5.23 -15.46
CA ASP A 639 25.93 -5.97 -14.21
C ASP A 639 27.28 -6.53 -13.79
N TYR A 640 27.88 -5.94 -12.75
CA TYR A 640 29.10 -6.41 -12.12
C TYR A 640 28.74 -7.28 -10.92
N VAL A 641 29.30 -8.49 -10.88
CA VAL A 641 29.16 -9.40 -9.74
C VAL A 641 30.51 -9.90 -9.28
N ASN A 642 30.70 -9.96 -7.96
CA ASN A 642 31.96 -10.35 -7.35
C ASN A 642 31.75 -11.08 -6.02
N ALA A 643 32.54 -12.12 -5.80
CA ALA A 643 32.58 -12.91 -4.58
C ALA A 643 33.97 -13.55 -4.37
N SER A 644 34.25 -13.97 -3.14
CA SER A 644 35.52 -14.63 -2.80
C SER A 644 35.68 -16.02 -3.45
N GLN A 645 34.55 -16.69 -3.73
CA GLN A 645 34.45 -18.03 -4.29
C GLN A 645 33.70 -18.02 -5.63
N ARG A 646 33.81 -19.13 -6.37
CA ARG A 646 33.12 -19.23 -7.66
C ARG A 646 31.65 -19.54 -7.41
N HIS A 647 30.78 -18.77 -8.04
CA HIS A 647 29.36 -18.99 -8.10
C HIS A 647 28.89 -19.16 -9.54
N GLN A 648 27.73 -19.77 -9.70
CA GLN A 648 26.98 -19.76 -10.95
C GLN A 648 26.17 -18.46 -11.00
N TYR A 649 26.44 -17.60 -11.98
CA TYR A 649 25.71 -16.36 -12.21
C TYR A 649 24.86 -16.50 -13.46
N ASP A 650 23.55 -16.24 -13.33
CA ASP A 650 22.62 -16.22 -14.45
C ASP A 650 22.02 -14.83 -14.59
N TRP A 651 22.36 -14.13 -15.67
CA TRP A 651 21.71 -12.87 -16.05
C TRP A 651 20.41 -13.19 -16.77
N LEU A 652 19.27 -12.74 -16.25
CA LEU A 652 17.93 -13.08 -16.74
C LEU A 652 17.17 -11.87 -17.27
N ILE A 653 16.40 -12.10 -18.33
CA ILE A 653 15.36 -11.18 -18.82
C ILE A 653 14.15 -11.98 -19.33
N HIS A 654 12.94 -11.45 -19.16
CA HIS A 654 11.71 -12.19 -19.44
C HIS A 654 10.75 -11.51 -20.46
N PRO A 655 11.14 -11.24 -21.72
CA PRO A 655 10.24 -10.58 -22.68
C PRO A 655 9.21 -11.52 -23.31
N VAL A 656 8.29 -10.95 -24.10
CA VAL A 656 7.24 -11.68 -24.82
C VAL A 656 7.63 -11.92 -26.27
N GLY A 657 7.35 -13.12 -26.78
CA GLY A 657 7.40 -13.44 -28.21
C GLY A 657 8.79 -13.65 -28.76
N PHE A 658 9.57 -14.57 -28.18
CA PHE A 658 10.88 -14.97 -28.68
C PHE A 658 10.85 -15.34 -30.18
N GLN A 659 11.72 -14.72 -30.98
CA GLN A 659 11.82 -14.91 -32.43
C GLN A 659 13.05 -15.73 -32.85
N GLY A 660 14.14 -15.61 -32.10
CA GLY A 660 15.39 -16.28 -32.44
C GLY A 660 16.61 -15.63 -31.80
N MET A 661 17.77 -16.23 -32.05
CA MET A 661 19.06 -15.81 -31.50
C MET A 661 20.18 -16.01 -32.53
N THR A 662 21.13 -15.09 -32.56
CA THR A 662 22.32 -15.13 -33.44
C THR A 662 23.56 -15.66 -32.71
N ASN A 663 24.61 -16.10 -33.43
CA ASN A 663 25.91 -16.45 -32.83
C ASN A 663 25.89 -17.46 -31.66
N ALA A 664 24.87 -18.32 -31.62
CA ALA A 664 24.69 -19.33 -30.60
C ALA A 664 24.29 -20.67 -31.24
N SER A 665 24.89 -21.77 -30.77
CA SER A 665 24.60 -23.13 -31.27
C SER A 665 23.97 -23.97 -30.17
N LYS A 666 22.93 -24.75 -30.49
CA LYS A 666 22.25 -25.63 -29.52
C LYS A 666 23.25 -26.51 -28.75
N LYS A 667 23.02 -26.66 -27.45
CA LYS A 667 23.80 -27.47 -26.51
C LYS A 667 22.85 -28.42 -25.78
N GLY A 668 22.99 -29.72 -26.04
CA GLY A 668 22.17 -30.75 -25.39
C GLY A 668 20.70 -30.76 -25.83
N PRO A 669 19.90 -31.72 -25.32
CA PRO A 669 18.48 -31.82 -25.61
C PRO A 669 17.67 -30.73 -24.90
N LEU A 670 16.44 -30.52 -25.37
CA LEU A 670 15.42 -29.74 -24.66
C LEU A 670 15.15 -30.40 -23.30
N GLN A 671 15.22 -29.61 -22.23
CA GLN A 671 14.89 -30.06 -20.89
C GLN A 671 13.44 -29.68 -20.56
N PRO A 672 12.68 -30.54 -19.86
CA PRO A 672 11.30 -30.22 -19.47
C PRO A 672 11.23 -29.02 -18.53
N GLN A 673 12.26 -28.83 -17.70
CA GLN A 673 12.41 -27.72 -16.75
C GLN A 673 13.86 -27.23 -16.77
N LEU A 674 14.09 -25.97 -16.39
CA LEU A 674 15.44 -25.41 -16.27
C LEU A 674 16.24 -26.10 -15.16
N GLU A 675 15.59 -26.45 -14.06
CA GLU A 675 16.13 -27.30 -12.99
C GLU A 675 15.02 -28.13 -12.34
N THR A 676 15.36 -29.28 -11.76
CA THR A 676 14.40 -30.20 -11.11
C THR A 676 14.50 -30.24 -9.59
N ALA A 677 15.43 -29.49 -8.99
CA ALA A 677 15.57 -29.41 -7.55
C ALA A 677 14.30 -28.81 -6.91
N PHE A 678 13.77 -29.50 -5.89
CA PHE A 678 12.50 -29.15 -5.27
C PHE A 678 12.53 -27.77 -4.58
N ASP A 679 13.69 -27.35 -4.09
CA ASP A 679 13.92 -26.09 -3.40
C ASP A 679 14.63 -25.04 -4.29
N SER A 680 14.52 -25.19 -5.61
CA SER A 680 14.97 -24.22 -6.61
C SER A 680 13.75 -23.57 -7.30
N PRO A 681 13.72 -22.23 -7.45
CA PRO A 681 12.68 -21.55 -8.20
C PRO A 681 12.72 -21.87 -9.70
N TYR A 682 13.87 -22.34 -10.22
CA TYR A 682 14.03 -22.69 -11.64
C TYR A 682 13.15 -23.86 -12.09
N LYS A 683 12.58 -24.64 -11.15
CA LYS A 683 11.61 -25.70 -11.45
C LYS A 683 10.33 -25.21 -12.12
N TYR A 684 10.04 -23.92 -12.07
CA TYR A 684 8.87 -23.32 -12.71
C TYR A 684 9.11 -22.88 -14.17
N PHE A 685 10.35 -22.93 -14.64
CA PHE A 685 10.73 -22.51 -16.00
C PHE A 685 10.77 -23.74 -16.89
N ASN A 686 9.78 -23.88 -17.77
CA ASN A 686 9.59 -25.09 -18.56
C ASN A 686 10.30 -25.01 -19.91
N ASN A 687 10.43 -26.16 -20.59
CA ASN A 687 10.91 -26.25 -21.97
C ASN A 687 12.24 -25.50 -22.19
N ALA A 688 13.22 -25.76 -21.33
CA ALA A 688 14.50 -25.08 -21.34
C ALA A 688 15.45 -25.68 -22.40
N GLN A 689 15.83 -24.87 -23.39
CA GLN A 689 16.83 -25.22 -24.39
C GLN A 689 18.11 -24.41 -24.16
N TRP A 690 19.22 -25.13 -23.97
CA TRP A 690 20.55 -24.54 -23.82
C TRP A 690 21.26 -24.36 -25.16
N TYR A 691 22.15 -23.37 -25.21
CA TYR A 691 23.00 -23.02 -26.34
C TYR A 691 24.40 -22.62 -25.85
N ARG A 692 25.38 -22.69 -26.75
CA ARG A 692 26.73 -22.14 -26.56
C ARG A 692 26.88 -20.88 -27.40
N MET A 693 27.04 -19.74 -26.74
CA MET A 693 27.29 -18.44 -27.38
C MET A 693 28.77 -18.27 -27.75
N LYS A 694 29.04 -17.68 -28.93
CA LYS A 694 30.40 -17.41 -29.42
C LYS A 694 30.49 -15.99 -30.00
N GLY A 695 31.21 -15.11 -29.31
CA GLY A 695 31.41 -13.72 -29.73
C GLY A 695 30.23 -12.80 -29.41
N GLY A 696 29.51 -13.04 -28.31
CA GLY A 696 28.25 -12.36 -27.98
C GLY A 696 27.05 -12.92 -28.75
N THR A 697 25.87 -12.36 -28.52
CA THR A 697 24.62 -12.74 -29.20
C THR A 697 23.63 -11.59 -29.30
N VAL A 698 22.72 -11.67 -30.26
CA VAL A 698 21.49 -10.87 -30.31
C VAL A 698 20.31 -11.81 -30.24
N VAL A 699 19.43 -11.59 -29.27
CA VAL A 699 18.16 -12.30 -29.09
C VAL A 699 17.02 -11.35 -29.41
N SER A 700 16.10 -11.76 -30.28
CA SER A 700 14.99 -10.93 -30.71
C SER A 700 13.66 -11.40 -30.13
N PHE A 701 12.87 -10.44 -29.66
CA PHE A 701 11.52 -10.63 -29.13
C PHE A 701 10.54 -9.69 -29.84
N GLN A 702 9.31 -10.15 -30.03
CA GLN A 702 8.29 -9.37 -30.71
C GLN A 702 6.90 -9.62 -30.14
N GLU A 703 6.25 -8.55 -29.69
CA GLU A 703 4.83 -8.52 -29.36
C GLU A 703 4.11 -7.55 -30.32
N LYS A 704 3.31 -8.11 -31.24
CA LYS A 704 2.66 -7.34 -32.32
C LYS A 704 3.69 -6.54 -33.14
N ALA A 705 3.62 -5.21 -33.12
CA ALA A 705 4.55 -4.34 -33.84
C ALA A 705 5.77 -3.91 -33.01
N MET A 706 5.76 -4.21 -31.70
CA MET A 706 6.80 -3.81 -30.76
C MET A 706 7.86 -4.89 -30.70
N LYS A 707 9.12 -4.49 -30.86
CA LYS A 707 10.27 -5.40 -30.87
C LYS A 707 11.23 -5.00 -29.76
N LEU A 708 11.87 -6.01 -29.18
CA LEU A 708 12.95 -5.86 -28.22
C LEU A 708 14.11 -6.75 -28.66
N ASP A 709 15.22 -6.14 -29.03
CA ASP A 709 16.48 -6.86 -29.26
C ASP A 709 17.36 -6.76 -28.01
N VAL A 710 17.89 -7.91 -27.58
CA VAL A 710 18.80 -8.05 -26.44
C VAL A 710 20.17 -8.41 -26.98
N HIS A 711 21.10 -7.46 -26.97
CA HIS A 711 22.48 -7.66 -27.41
C HIS A 711 23.36 -8.02 -26.21
N THR A 712 23.79 -9.27 -26.09
CA THR A 712 24.80 -9.68 -25.10
C THR A 712 26.20 -9.46 -25.66
N LEU A 713 26.94 -8.52 -25.08
CA LEU A 713 28.28 -8.13 -25.52
C LEU A 713 29.37 -8.78 -24.66
N TRP A 714 29.15 -8.80 -23.34
CA TRP A 714 29.98 -9.55 -22.40
C TRP A 714 29.12 -10.42 -21.47
N PRO A 715 29.60 -11.62 -21.11
CA PRO A 715 30.83 -12.28 -21.62
C PRO A 715 30.74 -12.61 -23.12
N GLN A 716 31.86 -12.63 -23.84
CA GLN A 716 31.85 -12.98 -25.26
C GLN A 716 31.56 -14.47 -25.51
N LYS A 717 31.77 -15.33 -24.51
CA LYS A 717 31.48 -16.77 -24.57
C LYS A 717 30.82 -17.19 -23.27
N ALA A 718 29.63 -17.78 -23.37
CA ALA A 718 28.91 -18.34 -22.24
C ALA A 718 27.97 -19.45 -22.71
N ASP A 719 27.46 -20.20 -21.75
CA ASP A 719 26.24 -20.96 -22.00
C ASP A 719 25.05 -20.00 -21.84
N VAL A 720 24.06 -20.13 -22.72
CA VAL A 720 22.85 -19.33 -22.69
C VAL A 720 21.64 -20.24 -22.86
N PHE A 721 20.47 -19.81 -22.40
CA PHE A 721 19.26 -20.61 -22.52
C PHE A 721 18.02 -19.79 -22.87
N ILE A 722 17.05 -20.47 -23.47
CA ILE A 722 15.66 -20.01 -23.62
C ILE A 722 14.78 -21.00 -22.88
N ALA A 723 13.89 -20.50 -22.03
CA ALA A 723 12.88 -21.29 -21.34
C ALA A 723 11.52 -20.58 -21.39
N GLU A 724 10.43 -21.31 -21.26
CA GLU A 724 9.11 -20.73 -21.01
C GLU A 724 9.08 -20.11 -19.61
N TYR A 725 8.58 -18.89 -19.52
CA TYR A 725 8.41 -18.21 -18.24
C TYR A 725 7.29 -18.87 -17.43
N PRO A 726 7.36 -18.89 -16.07
CA PRO A 726 6.32 -19.46 -15.23
C PRO A 726 4.93 -18.90 -15.54
N ASN A 727 3.96 -19.79 -15.76
CA ASN A 727 2.58 -19.41 -16.06
C ASN A 727 1.60 -20.10 -15.11
N ALA A 728 0.82 -19.29 -14.40
CA ALA A 728 -0.17 -19.74 -13.42
C ALA A 728 -1.62 -19.78 -13.95
N GLY A 729 -1.83 -19.63 -15.27
CA GLY A 729 -3.12 -19.81 -15.92
C GLY A 729 -3.66 -18.52 -16.54
N ARG A 730 -4.72 -17.94 -15.96
CA ARG A 730 -5.49 -16.87 -16.62
C ARG A 730 -4.63 -15.65 -16.94
N HIS A 731 -4.45 -15.38 -18.24
CA HIS A 731 -3.76 -14.22 -18.78
C HIS A 731 -4.50 -12.91 -18.45
N GLN A 732 -3.78 -11.95 -17.87
CA GLN A 732 -4.28 -10.60 -17.52
C GLN A 732 -3.21 -9.54 -17.84
N GLY A 733 -3.21 -9.01 -19.06
CA GLY A 733 -2.22 -8.01 -19.49
C GLY A 733 -0.80 -8.61 -19.52
N ILE A 734 0.11 -8.07 -18.70
CA ILE A 734 1.48 -8.60 -18.57
C ILE A 734 1.53 -9.93 -17.80
N ARG A 735 0.59 -10.12 -16.86
CA ARG A 735 0.53 -11.24 -15.91
C ARG A 735 0.04 -12.52 -16.60
N ASN A 736 0.74 -13.63 -16.38
CA ASN A 736 0.42 -14.95 -16.93
C ASN A 736 0.32 -14.95 -18.47
N ASN A 737 1.14 -14.14 -19.15
CA ASN A 737 1.21 -14.18 -20.61
C ASN A 737 1.90 -15.48 -21.07
N PRO A 738 1.23 -16.37 -21.82
CA PRO A 738 1.80 -17.65 -22.24
C PRO A 738 2.93 -17.54 -23.24
N ASP A 739 3.05 -16.41 -23.95
CA ASP A 739 4.09 -16.19 -24.96
C ASP A 739 5.38 -15.61 -24.36
N ARG A 740 5.46 -15.50 -23.03
CA ARG A 740 6.64 -14.99 -22.33
C ARG A 740 7.73 -16.05 -22.25
N SER A 741 8.95 -15.66 -22.58
CA SER A 741 10.12 -16.52 -22.50
C SER A 741 11.19 -15.87 -21.63
N THR A 742 11.97 -16.69 -20.94
CA THR A 742 13.18 -16.28 -20.23
C THR A 742 14.37 -16.50 -21.14
N PHE A 743 15.16 -15.45 -21.34
CA PHE A 743 16.52 -15.57 -21.86
C PHE A 743 17.51 -15.43 -20.70
N GLY A 744 18.45 -16.36 -20.63
CA GLY A 744 19.49 -16.39 -19.59
C GLY A 744 20.89 -16.48 -20.15
N VAL A 745 21.84 -15.74 -19.56
CA VAL A 745 23.28 -15.84 -19.82
C VAL A 745 23.98 -16.37 -18.57
N SER A 746 24.67 -17.50 -18.70
CA SER A 746 25.11 -18.33 -17.57
C SER A 746 26.63 -18.43 -17.51
N VAL A 747 27.21 -18.02 -16.37
CA VAL A 747 28.67 -17.96 -16.14
C VAL A 747 29.02 -18.49 -14.77
N ASN A 748 29.94 -19.45 -14.69
CA ASN A 748 30.55 -19.85 -13.43
C ASN A 748 31.86 -19.09 -13.21
N ALA A 749 31.92 -18.16 -12.26
CA ALA A 749 33.10 -17.33 -12.00
C ALA A 749 33.13 -16.79 -10.55
N LYS A 750 34.27 -16.23 -10.13
CA LYS A 750 34.35 -15.41 -8.90
C LYS A 750 33.82 -14.01 -9.15
N GLU A 751 34.24 -13.45 -10.28
CA GLU A 751 33.96 -12.10 -10.72
C GLU A 751 33.56 -12.17 -12.20
N THR A 752 32.54 -11.43 -12.61
CA THR A 752 32.18 -11.27 -14.03
C THR A 752 31.38 -9.98 -14.25
N VAL A 753 31.39 -9.51 -15.50
CA VAL A 753 30.54 -8.41 -15.97
C VAL A 753 29.63 -8.95 -17.07
N PHE A 754 28.32 -8.73 -16.92
CA PHE A 754 27.37 -8.86 -18.02
C PHE A 754 27.16 -7.47 -18.62
N LEU A 755 27.58 -7.30 -19.87
CA LEU A 755 27.37 -6.04 -20.61
C LEU A 755 26.36 -6.31 -21.71
N THR A 756 25.20 -5.68 -21.61
CA THR A 756 24.08 -5.89 -22.53
C THR A 756 23.51 -4.57 -23.05
N ILE A 757 22.93 -4.59 -24.25
CA ILE A 757 22.09 -3.51 -24.77
C ILE A 757 20.67 -4.04 -24.96
N LEU A 758 19.70 -3.28 -24.47
CA LEU A 758 18.30 -3.45 -24.78
C LEU A 758 17.87 -2.41 -25.81
N GLU A 759 17.39 -2.86 -26.96
CA GLU A 759 16.82 -1.99 -27.99
C GLU A 759 15.31 -2.21 -28.10
N PRO A 760 14.47 -1.37 -27.46
CA PRO A 760 13.05 -1.32 -27.74
C PRO A 760 12.78 -0.49 -29.00
N TYR A 761 12.20 -1.09 -30.05
CA TYR A 761 11.92 -0.39 -31.31
C TYR A 761 10.61 -0.81 -31.97
N LYS A 762 10.13 0.02 -32.90
CA LYS A 762 9.00 -0.25 -33.78
C LYS A 762 9.46 -0.10 -35.23
N GLY A 763 9.17 -1.09 -36.06
CA GLY A 763 9.62 -1.10 -37.46
C GLY A 763 11.07 -1.57 -37.60
N THR A 764 11.97 -0.64 -37.93
CA THR A 764 13.40 -0.90 -38.16
C THR A 764 14.23 -0.54 -36.94
N SER A 765 15.27 -1.33 -36.67
CA SER A 765 16.26 -1.05 -35.63
C SER A 765 16.95 0.29 -35.89
N ALA A 766 17.15 1.07 -34.84
CA ALA A 766 18.00 2.26 -34.82
C ALA A 766 19.49 1.89 -34.76
N LEU A 767 19.81 0.66 -34.36
CA LEU A 767 21.17 0.16 -34.22
C LEU A 767 21.65 -0.46 -35.54
N ARG A 768 22.65 0.16 -36.17
CA ARG A 768 23.31 -0.41 -37.35
C ARG A 768 24.35 -1.45 -36.98
N SER A 769 25.14 -1.17 -35.94
CA SER A 769 26.15 -2.10 -35.41
C SER A 769 26.47 -1.78 -33.97
N VAL A 770 26.76 -2.82 -33.19
CA VAL A 770 27.17 -2.70 -31.79
C VAL A 770 28.47 -3.48 -31.59
N SER A 771 29.42 -2.92 -30.86
CA SER A 771 30.61 -3.65 -30.39
C SER A 771 31.00 -3.20 -28.98
N ALA A 772 31.73 -4.05 -28.27
CA ALA A 772 32.29 -3.73 -26.96
C ALA A 772 33.78 -4.08 -26.92
N PRO A 773 34.69 -3.08 -27.04
CA PRO A 773 36.14 -3.32 -27.00
C PRO A 773 36.59 -4.00 -25.71
N ASN A 774 35.92 -3.71 -24.59
CA ASN A 774 36.16 -4.28 -23.27
C ASN A 774 34.84 -4.29 -22.46
N GLN A 775 34.90 -4.71 -21.20
CA GLN A 775 33.71 -4.86 -20.32
C GLN A 775 33.10 -3.53 -19.85
N GLY A 776 33.80 -2.40 -20.01
CA GLY A 776 33.36 -1.06 -19.62
C GLY A 776 33.20 -0.11 -20.81
N GLU A 777 33.18 -0.59 -22.05
CA GLU A 777 33.04 0.29 -23.22
C GLU A 777 32.10 -0.34 -24.25
N VAL A 778 31.13 0.45 -24.71
CA VAL A 778 30.17 0.11 -25.74
C VAL A 778 30.27 1.13 -26.86
N ILE A 779 30.42 0.64 -28.09
CA ILE A 779 30.41 1.45 -29.31
C ILE A 779 29.17 1.08 -30.13
N VAL A 780 28.31 2.05 -30.35
CA VAL A 780 27.08 1.90 -31.13
C VAL A 780 27.15 2.80 -32.36
N THR A 781 26.97 2.22 -33.54
CA THR A 781 26.72 2.97 -34.76
C THR A 781 25.22 2.95 -35.01
N LEU A 782 24.59 4.12 -35.08
CA LEU A 782 23.17 4.28 -35.35
C LEU A 782 22.90 4.28 -36.86
N ALA A 783 21.67 3.96 -37.23
CA ALA A 783 21.22 3.89 -38.62
C ALA A 783 21.27 5.25 -39.34
N ASP A 784 21.27 6.36 -38.61
CA ASP A 784 21.39 7.73 -39.12
C ASP A 784 22.85 8.19 -39.32
N GLY A 785 23.83 7.33 -39.04
CA GLY A 785 25.26 7.61 -39.21
C GLY A 785 25.97 8.09 -37.95
N ARG A 786 25.24 8.41 -36.88
CA ARG A 786 25.85 8.77 -35.59
C ARG A 786 26.60 7.58 -34.99
N LYS A 787 27.72 7.84 -34.33
CA LYS A 787 28.46 6.86 -33.54
C LYS A 787 28.50 7.32 -32.09
N GLN A 788 27.99 6.50 -31.18
CA GLN A 788 27.99 6.74 -29.75
C GLN A 788 28.98 5.82 -29.05
N GLU A 789 29.87 6.38 -28.24
CA GLU A 789 30.82 5.67 -27.39
C GLU A 789 30.41 5.87 -25.93
N VAL A 790 29.86 4.83 -25.30
CA VAL A 790 29.52 4.82 -23.87
C VAL A 790 30.65 4.14 -23.12
N ARG A 791 31.22 4.83 -22.13
CA ARG A 791 32.28 4.33 -21.26
C ARG A 791 31.79 4.28 -19.82
N ILE A 792 32.07 3.17 -19.16
CA ILE A 792 31.73 2.88 -17.78
C ILE A 792 33.04 2.57 -17.05
N GLU A 793 33.43 3.47 -16.16
CA GLU A 793 34.63 3.38 -15.35
C GLU A 793 34.24 3.02 -13.91
N GLY A 794 35.12 2.31 -13.20
CA GLY A 794 34.87 1.95 -11.80
C GLY A 794 33.75 0.93 -11.59
N LEU A 795 33.52 0.01 -12.53
CA LEU A 795 32.50 -1.04 -12.40
C LEU A 795 32.58 -1.81 -11.06
N GLY A 796 33.79 -2.08 -10.56
CA GLY A 796 34.03 -2.71 -9.25
C GLY A 796 34.52 -1.76 -8.14
N MET A 797 34.42 -0.43 -8.31
CA MET A 797 34.87 0.60 -7.36
C MET A 797 33.69 1.43 -6.82
N ASP A 798 33.74 1.93 -5.60
CA ASP A 798 32.58 2.60 -4.96
C ASP A 798 32.06 3.87 -5.67
N ASP A 799 32.86 4.48 -6.55
CA ASP A 799 32.51 5.68 -7.33
C ASP A 799 32.49 5.37 -8.84
N PRO A 800 31.45 4.68 -9.35
CA PRO A 800 31.35 4.39 -10.77
C PRO A 800 31.08 5.67 -11.58
N LYS A 801 31.69 5.78 -12.76
CA LYS A 801 31.51 6.92 -13.66
C LYS A 801 31.07 6.46 -15.02
N VAL A 802 30.18 7.22 -15.64
CA VAL A 802 29.73 6.95 -17.00
C VAL A 802 29.98 8.19 -17.84
N SER A 803 30.47 8.00 -19.06
CA SER A 803 30.54 9.06 -20.08
C SER A 803 30.03 8.55 -21.42
N ILE A 804 29.45 9.45 -22.20
CA ILE A 804 29.02 9.20 -23.57
C ILE A 804 29.62 10.26 -24.50
N ARG A 805 30.14 9.83 -25.64
CA ARG A 805 30.60 10.70 -26.73
C ARG A 805 29.89 10.33 -28.02
N GLU A 806 29.25 11.32 -28.64
CA GLU A 806 28.54 11.15 -29.91
C GLU A 806 29.28 11.85 -31.04
N TRP A 807 29.55 11.10 -32.10
CA TRP A 807 30.26 11.52 -33.30
C TRP A 807 29.34 11.46 -34.52
N GLN A 808 29.53 12.36 -35.47
CA GLN A 808 28.89 12.36 -36.79
C GLN A 808 29.97 12.71 -37.81
N ASP A 809 30.08 11.94 -38.90
CA ASP A 809 31.06 12.17 -39.98
C ASP A 809 32.52 12.33 -39.50
N GLY A 810 32.87 11.68 -38.39
CA GLY A 810 34.21 11.73 -37.79
C GLY A 810 34.46 12.90 -36.84
N GLU A 811 33.50 13.81 -36.67
CA GLU A 811 33.58 14.95 -35.76
C GLU A 811 32.76 14.72 -34.49
N LEU A 812 33.32 15.10 -33.33
CA LEU A 812 32.65 15.01 -32.04
C LEU A 812 31.55 16.06 -31.98
N GLN A 813 30.30 15.62 -31.89
CA GLN A 813 29.13 16.50 -31.86
C GLN A 813 28.75 16.87 -30.43
N ARG A 814 28.65 15.85 -29.57
CA ARG A 814 28.18 16.01 -28.19
C ARG A 814 28.96 15.06 -27.28
N SER A 815 29.17 15.47 -26.03
CA SER A 815 29.75 14.61 -25.00
C SER A 815 29.15 14.93 -23.65
N GLU A 816 28.94 13.91 -22.84
CA GLU A 816 28.36 14.04 -21.51
C GLU A 816 29.05 13.05 -20.56
N SER A 817 29.19 13.43 -19.30
CA SER A 817 29.80 12.59 -18.26
C SER A 817 29.09 12.81 -16.93
N THR A 818 28.94 11.74 -16.16
CA THR A 818 28.57 11.85 -14.75
C THR A 818 29.71 12.52 -13.98
N ARG A 819 29.36 13.20 -12.88
CA ARG A 819 30.32 13.93 -12.04
C ARG A 819 31.12 12.97 -11.17
#